data_AF-A0A7S1AVZ4-F1
#
_entry.id   AF-A0A7S1AVZ4-F1
#
_cell.length_a   1.000
_cell.length_b   1.000
_cell.length_c   1.000
_cell.angle_alpha   90.00
_cell.angle_beta   90.00
_cell.angle_gamma   90.00
#
_symmetry.space_group_name_H-M   'P 1'
#
loop_
_entity.id
_entity.type
_entity.pdbx_description
1 polymer ?
#
loop_
_entity_poly.entity_id
_entity_poly.type
_entity_poly.pdbx_seq_one_letter_code
_entity_poly.pdbx_strand_id
1 'polypeptide(L)'
;MRSLQDVIGQFPFHAPTVFNFFDADFALPMEEDMSEPEPEAESEAETEAEAEAEAEAESEPEAEAEAEAEAEAESWTPTTPLAPEFQIFTPSFFVGYLNIMSSLIKSGVSSNHCDGTGFSVGPRMLRVVNDIYVDVCSTGSFTWKAQGAVNETLRELNVLLTGGRLSSAALRLVRHAYETANPGEEIEAAQQAIMMSAEFNTLGAPLPLDERLPRVAVEVGGSTRSYKAVVLLFLSGGADTFHLIVPQSCDLYDEYVQMRTDLALTPSEVVEIPTLGQGNCSKFGIHNSFSYLHTLYARGQAAFVSNVGSLVEPTSRSMFNQRQTQRCYNLFSHRDQTNAAQTLRCQDEGVAARGFGGRVGDALSTGESQFSTYSWSLSGTAVWPEGFQTRRRIASDAAEPGFLEYEAWREVIANITGQRHGNIYADAFAGNFRSSIETIETLVEVLKDDIPGYSTSSSLQRQLHQVAKIMLSHSERGAEREFFFLQKGGWDTHSNMKSSVANNFRDIDRALQGFTEEMERQENWENVVLITESEFGRTLDSNGGGSDHGYAGNHLIVGGALEGGRVFNRYPESVAPGSPRDLGRGRLLPEFPWESVAVPIAKWMGVDSEQLTTTFPNLHRFEDEHIIPVNELFQTSVL
;
A
#
# COMPACT_ATOMS: atom_id res chain seq x y z
N MET A 1 43.13 3.20 -5.96
CA MET A 1 41.91 3.65 -6.67
C MET A 1 41.50 2.57 -7.63
N ARG A 2 40.40 1.87 -7.39
CA ARG A 2 39.77 1.02 -8.40
C ARG A 2 38.82 1.90 -9.22
N SER A 3 38.76 1.67 -10.53
CA SER A 3 37.79 2.33 -11.39
C SER A 3 36.38 1.93 -10.94
N LEU A 4 35.43 2.87 -10.93
CA LEU A 4 34.03 2.61 -10.55
C LEU A 4 33.40 1.50 -11.43
N GLN A 5 33.93 1.34 -12.64
CA GLN A 5 33.61 0.31 -13.63
C GLN A 5 33.89 -1.11 -13.14
N ASP A 6 34.91 -1.28 -12.29
CA ASP A 6 35.41 -2.57 -11.81
C ASP A 6 34.71 -3.03 -10.51
N VAL A 7 33.88 -2.16 -9.93
CA VAL A 7 33.18 -2.38 -8.65
C VAL A 7 31.70 -2.69 -8.89
N ILE A 8 31.11 -2.12 -9.95
CA ILE A 8 29.70 -2.30 -10.28
C ILE A 8 29.62 -3.23 -11.50
N GLY A 9 29.51 -4.54 -11.26
CA GLY A 9 29.25 -5.51 -12.33
C GLY A 9 27.95 -5.16 -13.04
N GLN A 10 28.03 -4.63 -14.27
CA GLN A 10 26.88 -4.40 -15.12
C GLN A 10 26.82 -5.38 -16.30
N PHE A 11 25.57 -5.74 -16.59
CA PHE A 11 25.05 -6.57 -17.66
C PHE A 11 25.69 -6.32 -19.04
N PRO A 12 25.73 -7.35 -19.91
CA PRO A 12 26.56 -7.38 -21.11
C PRO A 12 25.92 -6.65 -22.31
N PHE A 13 25.61 -5.36 -22.16
CA PHE A 13 25.21 -4.51 -23.29
C PHE A 13 25.91 -3.15 -23.22
N HIS A 14 26.72 -2.86 -24.24
CA HIS A 14 27.22 -1.51 -24.52
C HIS A 14 26.06 -0.61 -24.95
N ALA A 15 25.34 -0.05 -24.00
CA ALA A 15 24.33 0.99 -24.23
C ALA A 15 24.77 2.29 -23.53
N PRO A 16 24.65 3.47 -24.19
CA PRO A 16 24.90 4.74 -23.54
C PRO A 16 23.70 5.08 -22.66
N THR A 17 23.82 4.92 -21.35
CA THR A 17 22.82 5.41 -20.40
C THR A 17 22.97 6.91 -20.17
N VAL A 18 21.90 7.55 -19.72
CA VAL A 18 21.82 8.97 -19.32
C VAL A 18 22.75 9.32 -18.14
N PHE A 19 23.37 8.32 -17.50
CA PHE A 19 24.34 8.52 -16.41
C PHE A 19 25.80 8.53 -16.84
N ASN A 20 26.11 8.37 -18.13
CA ASN A 20 27.50 8.37 -18.62
C ASN A 20 28.08 9.77 -18.95
N PHE A 21 27.52 10.84 -18.38
CA PHE A 21 28.07 12.18 -18.55
C PHE A 21 28.37 12.84 -17.21
N PHE A 22 29.48 12.44 -16.60
CA PHE A 22 30.23 13.29 -15.68
C PHE A 22 31.72 12.98 -15.80
N ASP A 23 32.47 13.86 -16.48
CA ASP A 23 33.77 14.27 -15.94
C ASP A 23 33.46 15.40 -14.96
N ALA A 24 33.24 15.04 -13.70
CA ALA A 24 33.16 15.99 -12.61
C ALA A 24 34.16 15.54 -11.54
N ASP A 25 35.23 16.31 -11.39
CA ASP A 25 36.13 16.19 -10.24
C ASP A 25 35.38 16.68 -8.99
N PHE A 26 34.85 15.74 -8.20
CA PHE A 26 34.28 16.05 -6.89
C PHE A 26 35.32 15.70 -5.82
N ALA A 27 35.97 16.73 -5.26
CA ALA A 27 36.75 16.58 -4.05
C ALA A 27 35.83 16.79 -2.84
N LEU A 28 35.54 15.72 -2.09
CA LEU A 28 34.99 15.86 -0.75
C LEU A 28 36.02 16.60 0.13
N PRO A 29 35.61 17.55 0.99
CA PRO A 29 36.52 18.12 1.97
C PRO A 29 36.81 17.03 3.01
N MET A 30 37.90 16.28 2.81
CA MET A 30 38.41 15.35 3.82
C MET A 30 39.02 16.16 4.97
N GLU A 31 38.56 15.89 6.18
CA GLU A 31 39.31 16.19 7.40
C GLU A 31 40.63 15.40 7.34
N GLU A 32 41.75 16.11 7.36
CA GLU A 32 43.05 15.51 7.62
C GLU A 32 43.06 15.00 9.07
N ASP A 33 43.41 13.72 9.22
CA ASP A 33 43.88 13.02 10.44
C ASP A 33 42.97 11.90 10.96
N MET A 34 43.03 10.73 10.30
CA MET A 34 42.94 9.44 10.98
C MET A 34 43.90 8.45 10.32
N SER A 35 45.03 8.18 10.98
CA SER A 35 45.93 7.08 10.64
C SER A 35 45.25 5.72 10.87
N GLU A 36 45.24 4.86 9.84
CA GLU A 36 44.82 3.46 9.98
C GLU A 36 45.82 2.68 10.84
N PRO A 37 45.38 1.84 11.80
CA PRO A 37 46.26 0.88 12.45
C PRO A 37 46.49 -0.35 11.56
N GLU A 38 47.75 -0.80 11.47
CA GLU A 38 48.15 -2.00 10.74
C GLU A 38 47.53 -3.28 11.34
N PRO A 39 47.20 -4.30 10.51
CA PRO A 39 46.70 -5.57 10.99
C PRO A 39 47.83 -6.46 11.55
N GLU A 40 47.68 -6.93 12.79
CA GLU A 40 48.52 -7.97 13.38
C GLU A 40 48.20 -9.36 12.78
N ALA A 41 49.23 -10.21 12.71
CA ALA A 41 49.24 -11.50 12.03
C ALA A 41 48.38 -12.57 12.73
N GLU A 42 47.67 -13.37 11.92
CA GLU A 42 46.95 -14.57 12.36
C GLU A 42 47.93 -15.68 12.77
N SER A 43 47.67 -16.30 13.94
CA SER A 43 48.31 -17.53 14.38
C SER A 43 47.36 -18.72 14.22
N GLU A 44 47.85 -19.77 13.59
CA GLU A 44 47.20 -21.09 13.46
C GLU A 44 46.91 -21.75 14.82
N ALA A 45 45.76 -22.41 14.94
CA ALA A 45 45.60 -23.64 15.72
C ALA A 45 44.36 -24.43 15.28
N GLU A 46 44.60 -25.56 14.62
CA GLU A 46 43.66 -26.67 14.47
C GLU A 46 43.22 -27.22 15.84
N THR A 47 41.97 -27.67 15.97
CA THR A 47 41.55 -29.03 16.40
C THR A 47 40.08 -29.09 16.84
N GLU A 48 39.49 -30.27 16.64
CA GLU A 48 38.22 -30.79 17.18
C GLU A 48 36.91 -30.45 16.45
N ALA A 49 36.57 -31.28 15.45
CA ALA A 49 35.20 -31.77 15.24
C ALA A 49 35.19 -32.98 14.26
N GLU A 50 35.82 -34.10 14.65
CA GLU A 50 35.47 -35.43 14.14
C GLU A 50 34.66 -36.14 15.23
N ALA A 51 33.36 -35.85 15.28
CA ALA A 51 32.35 -36.70 15.86
C ALA A 51 30.99 -36.20 15.36
N GLU A 52 30.12 -37.13 14.97
CA GLU A 52 28.76 -36.91 14.44
C GLU A 52 28.66 -36.71 12.92
N ALA A 53 29.27 -37.64 12.17
CA ALA A 53 28.81 -38.01 10.84
C ALA A 53 28.31 -39.46 10.88
N GLU A 54 27.12 -39.69 11.44
CA GLU A 54 26.34 -40.93 11.27
C GLU A 54 24.94 -40.77 11.94
N ALA A 55 24.07 -39.91 11.39
CA ALA A 55 22.62 -39.99 11.64
C ALA A 55 21.77 -39.00 10.80
N GLU A 56 22.01 -38.81 9.50
CA GLU A 56 20.99 -38.15 8.64
C GLU A 56 20.96 -38.79 7.25
N ALA A 57 20.13 -39.82 7.12
CA ALA A 57 19.66 -40.34 5.85
C ALA A 57 18.19 -40.70 6.03
N GLU A 58 17.31 -39.70 5.93
CA GLU A 58 15.87 -39.82 5.62
C GLU A 58 15.22 -38.41 5.59
N SER A 59 15.31 -37.71 4.46
CA SER A 59 14.35 -36.66 4.08
C SER A 59 14.43 -36.34 2.57
N GLU A 60 13.73 -37.15 1.76
CA GLU A 60 13.39 -36.77 0.38
C GLU A 60 11.86 -36.78 0.24
N PRO A 61 11.23 -35.60 0.36
CA PRO A 61 10.07 -35.30 -0.49
C PRO A 61 10.13 -33.88 -1.10
N GLU A 62 11.14 -33.07 -0.79
CA GLU A 62 11.24 -31.66 -1.25
C GLU A 62 11.80 -31.54 -2.68
N ALA A 63 12.71 -32.42 -3.09
CA ALA A 63 13.36 -32.32 -4.40
C ALA A 63 12.46 -32.75 -5.58
N GLU A 64 11.49 -33.64 -5.36
CA GLU A 64 10.56 -34.08 -6.42
C GLU A 64 9.46 -33.05 -6.70
N ALA A 65 9.10 -32.21 -5.71
CA ALA A 65 8.11 -31.15 -5.87
C ALA A 65 8.62 -29.97 -6.70
N GLU A 66 9.92 -29.68 -6.66
CA GLU A 66 10.55 -28.63 -7.48
C GLU A 66 10.65 -29.03 -8.96
N ALA A 67 10.83 -30.32 -9.25
CA ALA A 67 10.97 -30.82 -10.63
C ALA A 67 9.62 -30.90 -11.40
N GLU A 68 8.50 -31.12 -10.70
CA GLU A 68 7.17 -31.12 -11.32
C GLU A 68 6.61 -29.70 -11.56
N ALA A 69 7.04 -28.71 -10.76
CA ALA A 69 6.64 -27.30 -10.91
C ALA A 69 7.21 -26.64 -12.19
N GLU A 70 8.36 -27.10 -12.69
CA GLU A 70 8.96 -26.56 -13.91
C GLU A 70 8.29 -27.06 -15.21
N ALA A 71 7.51 -28.16 -15.16
CA ALA A 71 6.95 -28.79 -16.35
C ALA A 71 5.56 -28.26 -16.78
N GLU A 72 4.82 -27.56 -15.93
CA GLU A 72 3.46 -27.06 -16.23
C GLU A 72 3.37 -25.55 -16.50
N ALA A 73 4.51 -24.84 -16.60
CA ALA A 73 4.57 -23.38 -16.80
C ALA A 73 4.21 -22.89 -18.23
N GLU A 74 3.72 -23.75 -19.13
CA GLU A 74 3.38 -23.39 -20.52
C GLU A 74 1.88 -23.08 -20.72
N SER A 75 1.39 -21.98 -20.16
CA SER A 75 0.35 -21.13 -20.82
C SER A 75 0.02 -19.85 -20.04
N TRP A 76 1.03 -19.16 -19.51
CA TRP A 76 0.82 -17.82 -18.97
C TRP A 76 1.01 -16.76 -20.05
N THR A 77 -0.04 -16.00 -20.35
CA THR A 77 0.10 -14.74 -21.08
C THR A 77 0.01 -13.60 -20.05
N PRO A 78 1.11 -12.87 -19.77
CA PRO A 78 1.03 -11.66 -18.95
C PRO A 78 0.08 -10.67 -19.61
N THR A 79 -0.91 -10.17 -18.88
CA THR A 79 -1.77 -9.10 -19.40
C THR A 79 -1.03 -7.76 -19.54
N THR A 80 0.18 -7.59 -19.02
CA THR A 80 1.11 -6.52 -19.42
C THR A 80 2.52 -6.85 -18.87
N PRO A 81 3.60 -6.85 -19.67
CA PRO A 81 4.95 -6.91 -19.11
C PRO A 81 5.22 -5.59 -18.37
N LEU A 82 5.47 -5.69 -17.06
CA LEU A 82 5.83 -4.56 -16.19
C LEU A 82 7.36 -4.47 -16.10
N ALA A 83 7.91 -3.28 -16.33
CA ALA A 83 9.27 -2.99 -15.89
C ALA A 83 9.24 -2.77 -14.35
N PRO A 84 10.06 -3.48 -13.56
CA PRO A 84 10.08 -3.35 -12.10
C PRO A 84 10.30 -1.91 -11.62
N GLU A 85 11.08 -1.12 -12.36
CA GLU A 85 11.32 0.30 -12.09
C GLU A 85 10.02 1.12 -12.06
N PHE A 86 9.00 0.76 -12.86
CA PHE A 86 7.71 1.45 -12.89
C PHE A 86 6.79 1.12 -11.71
N GLN A 87 7.12 0.10 -10.91
CA GLN A 87 6.34 -0.29 -9.72
C GLN A 87 6.63 0.62 -8.50
N ILE A 88 7.74 1.36 -8.52
CA ILE A 88 8.15 2.28 -7.43
C ILE A 88 7.55 3.69 -7.63
N PHE A 89 7.05 4.01 -8.84
CA PHE A 89 6.47 5.31 -9.15
C PHE A 89 5.07 5.49 -8.57
N THR A 90 5.01 5.87 -7.29
CA THR A 90 3.79 6.47 -6.73
C THR A 90 3.67 7.92 -7.23
N PRO A 91 2.46 8.49 -7.27
CA PRO A 91 2.23 9.89 -7.62
C PRO A 91 3.13 10.86 -6.85
N SER A 92 3.23 10.72 -5.53
CA SER A 92 4.07 11.59 -4.69
C SER A 92 5.56 11.44 -5.02
N PHE A 93 6.06 10.22 -5.27
CA PHE A 93 7.46 10.02 -5.69
C PHE A 93 7.72 10.53 -7.10
N PHE A 94 6.76 10.37 -8.01
CA PHE A 94 6.87 10.85 -9.38
C PHE A 94 6.89 12.39 -9.44
N VAL A 95 5.99 13.04 -8.70
CA VAL A 95 5.97 14.50 -8.57
C VAL A 95 7.20 15.00 -7.82
N GLY A 96 7.65 14.28 -6.80
CA GLY A 96 8.94 14.54 -6.14
C GLY A 96 10.10 14.48 -7.13
N TYR A 97 10.16 13.45 -7.99
CA TYR A 97 11.14 13.33 -9.07
C TYR A 97 11.09 14.52 -10.04
N LEU A 98 9.89 14.93 -10.48
CA LEU A 98 9.73 16.10 -11.35
C LEU A 98 10.24 17.37 -10.67
N ASN A 99 9.84 17.62 -9.41
CA ASN A 99 10.30 18.78 -8.64
C ASN A 99 11.83 18.78 -8.48
N ILE A 100 12.42 17.62 -8.17
CA ILE A 100 13.87 17.44 -8.02
C ILE A 100 14.59 17.75 -9.33
N MET A 101 14.18 17.13 -10.43
CA MET A 101 14.83 17.31 -11.72
C MET A 101 14.63 18.72 -12.28
N SER A 102 13.44 19.31 -12.08
CA SER A 102 13.14 20.69 -12.44
C SER A 102 14.04 21.67 -11.69
N SER A 103 14.17 21.47 -10.38
CA SER A 103 15.06 22.25 -9.51
C SER A 103 16.52 22.08 -9.92
N LEU A 104 16.96 20.86 -10.24
CA LEU A 104 18.32 20.58 -10.70
C LEU A 104 18.65 21.27 -12.04
N ILE A 105 17.69 21.32 -12.97
CA ILE A 105 17.87 22.00 -14.26
C ILE A 105 17.94 23.52 -14.07
N LYS A 106 17.05 24.11 -13.27
CA LYS A 106 16.94 25.57 -13.12
C LYS A 106 17.94 26.19 -12.14
N SER A 107 18.14 25.52 -11.02
CA SER A 107 18.86 26.07 -9.86
C SER A 107 20.06 25.22 -9.48
N GLY A 108 20.22 24.04 -10.08
CA GLY A 108 21.31 23.15 -9.77
C GLY A 108 21.18 22.51 -8.38
N VAL A 109 22.33 22.21 -7.79
CA VAL A 109 22.48 21.61 -6.47
C VAL A 109 22.78 22.73 -5.47
N SER A 110 21.93 22.87 -4.46
CA SER A 110 22.07 23.81 -3.35
C SER A 110 21.43 23.24 -2.09
N SER A 111 21.98 23.52 -0.90
CA SER A 111 21.36 23.05 0.35
C SER A 111 20.19 23.96 0.76
N ASN A 112 19.13 23.37 1.33
CA ASN A 112 17.97 24.13 1.83
C ASN A 112 18.30 25.16 2.94
N HIS A 113 19.55 25.16 3.44
CA HIS A 113 20.02 26.03 4.52
C HIS A 113 20.79 27.25 3.99
N CYS A 114 20.91 27.40 2.67
CA CYS A 114 21.64 28.46 2.02
C CYS A 114 20.72 29.51 1.39
N ASP A 115 20.36 29.34 0.13
CA ASP A 115 19.44 30.23 -0.59
C ASP A 115 18.00 29.69 -0.65
N GLY A 116 17.81 28.42 -0.28
CA GLY A 116 16.52 27.74 -0.39
C GLY A 116 16.12 27.45 -1.84
N THR A 117 17.04 27.60 -2.80
CA THR A 117 16.80 27.40 -4.23
C THR A 117 17.72 26.32 -4.77
N GLY A 118 17.21 25.15 -5.13
CA GLY A 118 18.00 24.04 -5.69
C GLY A 118 17.68 22.68 -5.07
N PHE A 119 18.32 21.63 -5.60
CA PHE A 119 18.20 20.28 -5.06
C PHE A 119 19.14 20.08 -3.86
N SER A 120 18.56 19.90 -2.66
CA SER A 120 19.32 19.70 -1.42
C SER A 120 20.02 18.36 -1.38
N VAL A 121 21.35 18.38 -1.45
CA VAL A 121 22.21 17.21 -1.25
C VAL A 121 22.95 17.29 0.08
N GLY A 122 22.89 16.20 0.84
CA GLY A 122 23.73 15.97 2.01
C GLY A 122 23.19 16.51 3.34
N PRO A 123 23.82 16.10 4.46
CA PRO A 123 23.52 16.62 5.79
C PRO A 123 23.87 18.10 5.88
N ARG A 124 23.26 18.83 6.83
CA ARG A 124 23.62 20.22 7.12
C ARG A 124 25.07 20.27 7.58
N MET A 125 25.94 20.85 6.75
CA MET A 125 27.36 21.02 7.05
C MET A 125 27.60 22.43 7.56
N LEU A 126 28.30 22.55 8.70
CA LEU A 126 28.66 23.83 9.31
C LEU A 126 30.18 23.97 9.29
N ARG A 127 30.66 25.16 8.93
CA ARG A 127 32.06 25.54 9.07
C ARG A 127 32.18 26.67 10.08
N VAL A 128 33.21 26.62 10.91
CA VAL A 128 33.53 27.72 11.82
C VAL A 128 34.37 28.76 11.09
N VAL A 129 33.87 30.00 11.05
CA VAL A 129 34.60 31.17 10.55
C VAL A 129 34.53 32.26 11.61
N ASN A 130 35.68 32.66 12.17
CA ASN A 130 35.76 33.66 13.24
C ASN A 130 34.84 33.35 14.44
N ASP A 131 34.86 32.11 14.95
CA ASP A 131 34.01 31.63 16.06
C ASP A 131 32.50 31.66 15.80
N ILE A 132 32.08 31.78 14.54
CA ILE A 132 30.68 31.71 14.11
C ILE A 132 30.49 30.46 13.25
N TYR A 133 29.45 29.68 13.55
CA TYR A 133 29.01 28.59 12.68
C TYR A 133 28.31 29.17 11.44
N VAL A 134 28.84 28.86 10.27
CA VAL A 134 28.30 29.27 8.97
C VAL A 134 27.95 28.01 8.17
N ASP A 135 26.78 27.99 7.54
CA ASP A 135 26.36 26.89 6.67
C ASP A 135 27.29 26.76 5.45
N VAL A 136 27.72 25.53 5.16
CA VAL A 136 28.51 25.18 3.97
C VAL A 136 27.54 24.92 2.82
N CYS A 137 27.54 25.82 1.86
CA CYS A 137 26.67 25.74 0.68
C CYS A 137 27.40 24.98 -0.43
N SER A 138 27.04 23.70 -0.63
CA SER A 138 27.36 23.00 -1.87
C SER A 138 26.61 23.70 -3.01
N THR A 139 27.33 24.26 -3.97
CA THR A 139 26.74 24.93 -5.14
C THR A 139 27.27 24.28 -6.41
N GLY A 140 26.38 23.88 -7.32
CA GLY A 140 26.76 23.39 -8.65
C GLY A 140 25.59 23.48 -9.61
N SER A 141 25.84 23.89 -10.85
CA SER A 141 24.78 24.07 -11.87
C SER A 141 25.13 23.28 -13.13
N PHE A 142 24.15 22.60 -13.71
CA PHE A 142 24.27 22.06 -15.05
C PHE A 142 24.21 23.21 -16.05
N THR A 143 25.38 23.63 -16.57
CA THR A 143 25.42 24.67 -17.60
C THR A 143 25.73 24.04 -18.95
N TRP A 144 24.86 24.30 -19.93
CA TRP A 144 25.07 23.92 -21.31
C TRP A 144 24.90 25.16 -22.20
N LYS A 145 25.87 25.40 -23.09
CA LYS A 145 25.88 26.60 -23.93
C LYS A 145 25.54 26.22 -25.37
N ALA A 146 24.45 26.79 -25.89
CA ALA A 146 24.07 26.65 -27.30
C ALA A 146 25.20 27.10 -28.23
N GLN A 147 25.56 26.24 -29.18
CA GLN A 147 26.63 26.52 -30.16
C GLN A 147 26.14 26.98 -31.53
N GLY A 148 24.82 27.06 -31.75
CA GLY A 148 24.27 27.31 -33.09
C GLY A 148 22.81 27.72 -33.11
N ALA A 149 22.16 27.46 -34.25
CA ALA A 149 20.74 27.75 -34.43
C ALA A 149 19.86 26.78 -33.61
N VAL A 150 18.60 27.15 -33.35
CA VAL A 150 17.65 26.36 -32.56
C VAL A 150 17.60 24.88 -32.99
N ASN A 151 17.59 24.61 -34.29
CA ASN A 151 17.57 23.23 -34.81
C ASN A 151 18.81 22.42 -34.42
N GLU A 152 19.97 23.04 -34.40
CA GLU A 152 21.23 22.41 -34.04
C GLU A 152 21.28 22.16 -32.53
N THR A 153 20.88 23.14 -31.74
CA THR A 153 20.74 23.01 -30.28
C THR A 153 19.80 21.87 -29.89
N LEU A 154 18.60 21.81 -30.45
CA LEU A 154 17.64 20.74 -30.13
C LEU A 154 18.12 19.37 -30.60
N ARG A 155 18.87 19.31 -31.72
CA ARG A 155 19.49 18.05 -32.18
C ARG A 155 20.56 17.57 -31.21
N GLU A 156 21.37 18.47 -30.67
CA GLU A 156 22.41 18.13 -29.70
C GLU A 156 21.80 17.66 -28.38
N LEU A 157 20.81 18.38 -27.85
CA LEU A 157 20.07 17.97 -26.65
C LEU A 157 19.40 16.60 -26.84
N ASN A 158 18.81 16.34 -28.02
CA ASN A 158 18.24 15.04 -28.35
C ASN A 158 19.28 13.91 -28.24
N VAL A 159 20.46 14.11 -28.81
CA VAL A 159 21.56 13.13 -28.75
C VAL A 159 22.04 12.93 -27.32
N LEU A 160 22.28 14.01 -26.58
CA LEU A 160 22.83 13.96 -25.22
C LEU A 160 21.87 13.30 -24.23
N LEU A 161 20.59 13.67 -24.27
CA LEU A 161 19.64 13.29 -23.24
C LEU A 161 18.83 12.03 -23.57
N THR A 162 18.73 11.65 -24.86
CA THR A 162 17.94 10.48 -25.25
C THR A 162 18.67 9.53 -26.19
N GLY A 163 19.92 9.82 -26.57
CA GLY A 163 20.64 9.07 -27.60
C GLY A 163 20.09 9.33 -29.01
N GLY A 164 19.41 10.46 -29.24
CA GLY A 164 18.83 10.82 -30.53
C GLY A 164 17.44 10.24 -30.78
N ARG A 165 16.78 9.72 -29.74
CA ARG A 165 15.53 8.94 -29.85
C ARG A 165 14.26 9.78 -29.84
N LEU A 166 14.31 11.09 -29.55
CA LEU A 166 13.11 11.92 -29.54
C LEU A 166 12.31 11.75 -30.83
N SER A 167 11.05 11.35 -30.68
CA SER A 167 10.12 11.26 -31.79
C SER A 167 9.87 12.64 -32.41
N SER A 168 9.39 12.65 -33.66
CA SER A 168 8.98 13.91 -34.29
C SER A 168 7.86 14.63 -33.51
N ALA A 169 7.04 13.88 -32.76
CA ALA A 169 6.02 14.44 -31.89
C ALA A 169 6.64 15.12 -30.66
N ALA A 170 7.51 14.43 -29.92
CA ALA A 170 8.22 14.99 -28.77
C ALA A 170 9.09 16.18 -29.16
N LEU A 171 9.82 16.09 -30.28
CA LEU A 171 10.67 17.18 -30.76
C LEU A 171 9.89 18.48 -31.06
N ARG A 172 8.64 18.38 -31.53
CA ARG A 172 7.78 19.56 -31.71
C ARG A 172 7.43 20.20 -30.37
N LEU A 173 7.16 19.40 -29.33
CA LEU A 173 6.84 19.91 -27.99
C LEU A 173 8.07 20.54 -27.33
N VAL A 174 9.23 19.90 -27.43
CA VAL A 174 10.51 20.43 -26.93
C VAL A 174 10.85 21.75 -27.62
N ARG A 175 10.67 21.82 -28.94
CA ARG A 175 10.84 23.07 -29.69
C ARG A 175 9.88 24.16 -29.21
N HIS A 176 8.61 23.82 -29.03
CA HIS A 176 7.64 24.79 -28.56
C HIS A 176 8.00 25.34 -27.18
N ALA A 177 8.45 24.47 -26.25
CA ALA A 177 8.94 24.89 -24.93
C ALA A 177 10.15 25.83 -25.05
N TYR A 178 11.13 25.48 -25.90
CA TYR A 178 12.30 26.34 -26.18
C TYR A 178 11.90 27.72 -26.71
N GLU A 179 11.02 27.77 -27.70
CA GLU A 179 10.64 29.01 -28.40
C GLU A 179 9.72 29.92 -27.58
N THR A 180 9.04 29.39 -26.55
CA THR A 180 8.13 30.13 -25.67
C THR A 180 8.71 30.47 -24.31
N ALA A 181 9.91 29.98 -24.00
CA ALA A 181 10.61 30.27 -22.76
C ALA A 181 10.98 31.76 -22.63
N ASN A 182 11.22 32.20 -21.40
CA ASN A 182 11.75 33.54 -21.17
C ASN A 182 13.18 33.65 -21.72
N PRO A 183 13.63 34.85 -22.12
CA PRO A 183 15.00 35.05 -22.57
C PRO A 183 16.03 34.59 -21.53
N GLY A 184 16.91 33.68 -21.91
CA GLY A 184 17.92 33.09 -21.04
C GLY A 184 17.49 31.80 -20.32
N GLU A 185 16.25 31.33 -20.52
CA GLU A 185 15.72 30.07 -19.96
C GLU A 185 15.42 29.02 -21.06
N GLU A 186 15.80 29.28 -22.31
CA GLU A 186 15.39 28.46 -23.45
C GLU A 186 15.95 27.04 -23.39
N ILE A 187 17.15 26.87 -22.86
CA ILE A 187 17.81 25.57 -22.70
C ILE A 187 17.18 24.77 -21.58
N GLU A 188 16.96 25.41 -20.44
CA GLU A 188 16.30 24.83 -19.27
C GLU A 188 14.91 24.32 -19.67
N ALA A 189 14.14 25.13 -20.41
CA ALA A 189 12.82 24.73 -20.91
C ALA A 189 12.89 23.53 -21.86
N ALA A 190 13.86 23.50 -22.79
CA ALA A 190 14.04 22.33 -23.64
C ALA A 190 14.43 21.07 -22.85
N GLN A 191 15.31 21.21 -21.86
CA GLN A 191 15.74 20.10 -21.00
C GLN A 191 14.58 19.56 -20.15
N GLN A 192 13.77 20.43 -19.55
CA GLN A 192 12.58 20.05 -18.78
C GLN A 192 11.56 19.33 -19.68
N ALA A 193 11.30 19.82 -20.90
CA ALA A 193 10.41 19.16 -21.84
C ALA A 193 10.92 17.76 -22.26
N ILE A 194 12.24 17.61 -22.45
CA ILE A 194 12.86 16.31 -22.76
C ILE A 194 12.75 15.38 -21.55
N MET A 195 13.05 15.85 -20.34
CA MET A 195 12.95 15.08 -19.10
C MET A 195 11.53 14.52 -18.88
N MET A 196 10.48 15.23 -19.32
CA MET A 196 9.11 14.73 -19.25
C MET A 196 8.76 13.67 -20.32
N SER A 197 9.56 13.53 -21.37
CA SER A 197 9.26 12.63 -22.50
C SER A 197 9.44 11.15 -22.17
N ALA A 198 8.68 10.27 -22.83
CA ALA A 198 8.85 8.82 -22.70
C ALA A 198 10.24 8.37 -23.19
N GLU A 199 10.78 9.07 -24.20
CA GLU A 199 12.10 8.81 -24.77
C GLU A 199 13.23 9.01 -23.76
N PHE A 200 13.10 9.96 -22.84
CA PHE A 200 14.08 10.14 -21.76
C PHE A 200 13.97 9.04 -20.69
N ASN A 201 12.73 8.66 -20.33
CA ASN A 201 12.47 7.81 -19.16
C ASN A 201 12.42 6.31 -19.48
N THR A 202 12.50 5.91 -20.74
CA THR A 202 12.39 4.51 -21.15
C THR A 202 13.49 4.09 -22.10
N LEU A 203 13.79 2.79 -22.11
CA LEU A 203 14.71 2.18 -23.08
C LEU A 203 13.95 1.65 -24.30
N GLY A 204 14.64 1.64 -25.45
CA GLY A 204 14.10 1.19 -26.73
C GLY A 204 13.44 2.29 -27.56
N ALA A 205 12.95 1.93 -28.74
CA ALA A 205 12.24 2.87 -29.61
C ALA A 205 10.84 3.15 -29.04
N PRO A 206 10.40 4.42 -28.92
CA PRO A 206 9.11 4.77 -28.33
C PRO A 206 7.91 4.38 -29.22
N LEU A 207 8.10 4.28 -30.54
CA LEU A 207 7.07 3.89 -31.51
C LEU A 207 5.75 4.67 -31.34
N PRO A 208 5.74 6.01 -31.43
CA PRO A 208 4.51 6.79 -31.25
C PRO A 208 3.46 6.38 -32.29
N LEU A 209 2.22 6.20 -31.83
CA LEU A 209 1.08 5.87 -32.68
C LEU A 209 0.33 7.13 -33.11
N ASP A 210 -0.45 7.07 -34.18
CA ASP A 210 -1.32 8.19 -34.56
C ASP A 210 -2.51 8.38 -33.59
N GLU A 211 -2.71 7.42 -32.69
CA GLU A 211 -3.70 7.48 -31.61
C GLU A 211 -3.20 8.37 -30.45
N ARG A 212 -4.10 9.20 -29.92
CA ARG A 212 -3.87 10.01 -28.72
C ARG A 212 -4.99 9.78 -27.74
N LEU A 213 -4.65 9.74 -26.46
CA LEU A 213 -5.64 9.73 -25.40
C LEU A 213 -6.40 11.06 -25.39
N PRO A 214 -7.73 11.04 -25.21
CA PRO A 214 -8.51 12.27 -25.06
C PRO A 214 -8.02 13.04 -23.84
N ARG A 215 -8.12 14.37 -23.86
CA ARG A 215 -7.96 15.17 -22.65
C ARG A 215 -9.07 14.79 -21.68
N VAL A 216 -8.74 14.56 -20.41
CA VAL A 216 -9.76 14.36 -19.38
C VAL A 216 -10.48 15.70 -19.24
N ALA A 217 -11.76 15.73 -19.61
CA ALA A 217 -12.61 16.81 -19.15
C ALA A 217 -12.88 16.53 -17.66
N VAL A 218 -12.60 17.51 -16.79
CA VAL A 218 -13.12 17.46 -15.43
C VAL A 218 -14.63 17.58 -15.55
N GLU A 219 -15.35 16.47 -15.45
CA GLU A 219 -16.81 16.52 -15.33
C GLU A 219 -17.14 17.11 -13.97
N VAL A 220 -17.30 18.43 -13.93
CA VAL A 220 -17.84 19.14 -12.77
C VAL A 220 -19.36 18.96 -12.81
N GLY A 221 -19.78 17.78 -12.34
CA GLY A 221 -21.19 17.46 -12.11
C GLY A 221 -21.32 16.89 -10.72
N GLY A 222 -21.75 17.72 -9.76
CA GLY A 222 -22.07 17.20 -8.42
C GLY A 222 -23.12 16.11 -8.53
N SER A 223 -22.85 14.93 -7.98
CA SER A 223 -23.85 13.87 -7.97
C SER A 223 -24.95 14.21 -6.96
N THR A 224 -26.20 13.94 -7.33
CA THR A 224 -27.36 14.00 -6.43
C THR A 224 -27.69 12.65 -5.80
N ARG A 225 -26.90 11.60 -6.11
CA ARG A 225 -27.08 10.25 -5.58
C ARG A 225 -26.40 10.11 -4.23
N SER A 226 -26.86 9.13 -3.44
CA SER A 226 -26.33 8.87 -2.10
C SER A 226 -24.82 8.58 -2.15
N TYR A 227 -24.06 9.10 -1.19
CA TYR A 227 -22.64 8.81 -1.00
C TYR A 227 -22.46 7.58 -0.08
N LYS A 228 -21.47 6.72 -0.34
CA LYS A 228 -21.03 5.67 0.59
C LYS A 228 -19.53 5.44 0.49
N ALA A 229 -18.89 5.10 1.59
CA ALA A 229 -17.47 4.82 1.62
C ALA A 229 -17.09 3.63 2.51
N VAL A 230 -16.09 2.89 2.05
CA VAL A 230 -15.46 1.77 2.77
C VAL A 230 -14.01 2.11 3.07
N VAL A 231 -13.64 1.98 4.33
CA VAL A 231 -12.27 2.16 4.81
C VAL A 231 -11.73 0.80 5.27
N LEU A 232 -10.73 0.26 4.57
CA LEU A 232 -10.01 -0.93 5.01
C LEU A 232 -8.76 -0.51 5.79
N LEU A 233 -8.71 -0.84 7.08
CA LEU A 233 -7.52 -0.72 7.91
C LEU A 233 -6.77 -2.05 7.96
N PHE A 234 -5.72 -2.17 7.15
CA PHE A 234 -4.89 -3.37 7.10
C PHE A 234 -3.86 -3.39 8.24
N LEU A 235 -3.93 -4.43 9.06
CA LEU A 235 -3.08 -4.69 10.22
C LEU A 235 -1.89 -5.55 9.81
N SER A 236 -0.85 -4.91 9.25
CA SER A 236 0.30 -5.60 8.64
C SER A 236 1.23 -6.21 9.68
N GLY A 237 1.48 -7.52 9.56
CA GLY A 237 2.35 -8.33 10.41
C GLY A 237 1.70 -9.57 11.02
N GLY A 238 0.44 -9.86 10.67
CA GLY A 238 -0.33 -10.94 11.27
C GLY A 238 -0.85 -10.55 12.65
N ALA A 239 -2.03 -9.96 12.72
CA ALA A 239 -2.51 -9.32 13.94
C ALA A 239 -2.96 -10.33 15.00
N ASP A 240 -2.47 -10.16 16.24
CA ASP A 240 -2.97 -10.91 17.38
C ASP A 240 -4.32 -10.38 17.86
N THR A 241 -5.36 -10.87 17.20
CA THR A 241 -6.72 -10.40 17.37
C THR A 241 -7.53 -11.21 18.38
N PHE A 242 -6.94 -12.22 19.02
CA PHE A 242 -7.53 -12.83 20.21
C PHE A 242 -7.23 -12.01 21.48
N HIS A 243 -6.42 -10.94 21.37
CA HIS A 243 -6.37 -9.88 22.38
C HIS A 243 -7.40 -8.78 22.14
N LEU A 244 -7.99 -8.70 20.95
CA LEU A 244 -9.02 -7.70 20.63
C LEU A 244 -10.32 -7.99 21.38
N ILE A 245 -10.79 -9.24 21.29
CA ILE A 245 -11.99 -9.73 21.97
C ILE A 245 -11.68 -11.05 22.68
N VAL A 246 -11.91 -11.09 23.99
CA VAL A 246 -11.53 -12.21 24.86
C VAL A 246 -12.78 -12.82 25.49
N PRO A 247 -12.99 -14.15 25.49
CA PRO A 247 -14.10 -14.78 26.21
C PRO A 247 -14.05 -14.42 27.70
N GLN A 248 -15.19 -14.27 28.37
CA GLN A 248 -15.27 -13.96 29.80
C GLN A 248 -16.34 -14.80 30.47
N SER A 249 -16.09 -15.18 31.72
CA SER A 249 -17.08 -15.87 32.58
C SER A 249 -17.67 -17.15 31.93
N CYS A 250 -16.85 -17.90 31.18
CA CYS A 250 -17.23 -19.13 30.48
C CYS A 250 -16.01 -20.06 30.35
N ASP A 251 -16.21 -21.37 30.14
CA ASP A 251 -15.12 -22.36 30.05
C ASP A 251 -14.07 -22.02 28.97
N LEU A 252 -14.49 -21.31 27.92
CA LEU A 252 -13.59 -20.85 26.85
C LEU A 252 -12.53 -19.86 27.33
N TYR A 253 -12.80 -19.11 28.41
CA TYR A 253 -11.79 -18.25 29.04
C TYR A 253 -10.69 -19.08 29.71
N ASP A 254 -11.04 -20.20 30.35
CA ASP A 254 -10.06 -21.08 30.96
C ASP A 254 -9.17 -21.74 29.90
N GLU A 255 -9.75 -22.17 28.78
CA GLU A 255 -8.98 -22.66 27.63
C GLU A 255 -8.06 -21.58 27.05
N TYR A 256 -8.57 -20.35 26.92
CA TYR A 256 -7.79 -19.19 26.45
C TYR A 256 -6.58 -18.94 27.36
N VAL A 257 -6.77 -18.91 28.69
CA VAL A 257 -5.68 -18.71 29.66
C VAL A 257 -4.67 -19.85 29.58
N GLN A 258 -5.13 -21.10 29.45
CA GLN A 258 -4.26 -22.26 29.33
C GLN A 258 -3.40 -22.21 28.07
N MET A 259 -3.99 -21.83 26.94
CA MET A 259 -3.27 -21.70 25.67
C MET A 259 -2.29 -20.54 25.67
N ARG A 260 -2.72 -19.38 26.18
CA ARG A 260 -1.98 -18.13 26.08
C ARG A 260 -0.85 -17.98 27.08
N THR A 261 -0.91 -18.70 28.20
CA THR A 261 0.10 -18.64 29.27
C THR A 261 0.41 -17.20 29.71
N ASP A 262 1.65 -16.74 29.53
CA ASP A 262 2.15 -15.39 29.79
C ASP A 262 1.52 -14.30 28.90
N LEU A 263 0.92 -14.67 27.76
CA LEU A 263 0.21 -13.75 26.89
C LEU A 263 -1.25 -13.53 27.32
N ALA A 264 -1.79 -14.31 28.26
CA ALA A 264 -3.21 -14.22 28.60
C ALA A 264 -3.56 -12.81 29.13
N LEU A 265 -4.69 -12.28 28.68
CA LEU A 265 -5.31 -11.09 29.28
C LEU A 265 -6.18 -11.51 30.46
N THR A 266 -6.01 -10.81 31.58
CA THR A 266 -6.84 -10.97 32.77
C THR A 266 -8.16 -10.20 32.63
N PRO A 267 -9.20 -10.49 33.45
CA PRO A 267 -10.46 -9.75 33.40
C PRO A 267 -10.30 -8.26 33.73
N SER A 268 -9.20 -7.86 34.37
CA SER A 268 -8.88 -6.45 34.64
C SER A 268 -8.24 -5.70 33.48
N GLU A 269 -7.76 -6.44 32.46
CA GLU A 269 -7.14 -5.89 31.25
C GLU A 269 -8.16 -5.73 30.10
N VAL A 270 -9.41 -6.12 30.33
CA VAL A 270 -10.51 -6.03 29.37
C VAL A 270 -11.72 -5.32 29.99
N VAL A 271 -12.59 -4.79 29.12
CA VAL A 271 -13.89 -4.22 29.48
C VAL A 271 -14.97 -5.15 28.93
N GLU A 272 -15.80 -5.69 29.82
CA GLU A 272 -16.83 -6.68 29.46
C GLU A 272 -17.89 -6.08 28.52
N ILE A 273 -18.25 -6.83 27.48
CA ILE A 273 -19.33 -6.57 26.55
C ILE A 273 -20.27 -7.78 26.45
N PRO A 274 -21.60 -7.57 26.44
CA PRO A 274 -22.55 -8.63 26.16
C PRO A 274 -22.66 -8.89 24.66
N THR A 275 -22.92 -10.15 24.29
CA THR A 275 -23.31 -10.53 22.92
C THR A 275 -24.20 -11.77 22.97
N LEU A 276 -24.97 -11.99 21.91
CA LEU A 276 -25.79 -13.18 21.72
C LEU A 276 -25.19 -14.06 20.61
N GLY A 277 -25.64 -15.31 20.52
CA GLY A 277 -25.31 -16.21 19.40
C GLY A 277 -23.93 -16.88 19.45
N GLN A 278 -23.17 -16.72 20.53
CA GLN A 278 -21.80 -17.23 20.67
C GLN A 278 -21.71 -18.56 21.46
N GLY A 279 -22.67 -19.46 21.22
CA GLY A 279 -22.72 -20.77 21.86
C GLY A 279 -22.75 -20.68 23.40
N ASN A 280 -21.76 -21.29 24.05
CA ASN A 280 -21.68 -21.39 25.52
C ASN A 280 -21.08 -20.15 26.19
N CYS A 281 -20.59 -19.16 25.43
CA CYS A 281 -20.05 -17.92 25.99
C CYS A 281 -20.91 -16.73 25.58
N SER A 282 -21.53 -16.03 26.55
CA SER A 282 -22.40 -14.87 26.27
C SER A 282 -21.75 -13.53 26.64
N LYS A 283 -20.55 -13.56 27.20
CA LYS A 283 -19.80 -12.40 27.67
C LYS A 283 -18.39 -12.46 27.10
N PHE A 284 -17.98 -11.34 26.52
CA PHE A 284 -16.62 -11.15 26.04
C PHE A 284 -16.05 -9.88 26.65
N GLY A 285 -14.76 -9.65 26.51
CA GLY A 285 -14.09 -8.43 26.93
C GLY A 285 -13.34 -7.80 25.76
N ILE A 286 -13.49 -6.49 25.57
CA ILE A 286 -12.67 -5.69 24.67
C ILE A 286 -11.41 -5.26 25.43
N HIS A 287 -10.23 -5.32 24.82
CA HIS A 287 -8.99 -4.82 25.43
C HIS A 287 -9.14 -3.38 25.99
N ASN A 288 -8.62 -3.10 27.20
CA ASN A 288 -8.82 -1.81 27.88
C ASN A 288 -8.26 -0.56 27.15
N SER A 289 -7.24 -0.71 26.31
CA SER A 289 -6.77 0.33 25.37
C SER A 289 -7.83 0.85 24.41
N PHE A 290 -8.97 0.15 24.24
CA PHE A 290 -10.06 0.50 23.32
C PHE A 290 -11.24 1.16 24.04
N SER A 291 -10.97 2.29 24.70
CA SER A 291 -11.98 3.01 25.47
C SER A 291 -13.09 3.62 24.60
N TYR A 292 -12.73 4.18 23.45
CA TYR A 292 -13.68 4.79 22.52
C TYR A 292 -14.42 3.72 21.70
N LEU A 293 -13.74 2.66 21.26
CA LEU A 293 -14.38 1.53 20.58
C LEU A 293 -15.47 0.88 21.46
N HIS A 294 -15.26 0.78 22.78
CA HIS A 294 -16.30 0.32 23.70
C HIS A 294 -17.54 1.24 23.67
N THR A 295 -17.34 2.56 23.56
CA THR A 295 -18.44 3.53 23.40
C THR A 295 -19.20 3.31 22.10
N LEU A 296 -18.49 3.08 20.98
CA LEU A 296 -19.11 2.78 19.69
C LEU A 296 -19.88 1.46 19.71
N TYR A 297 -19.34 0.43 20.37
CA TYR A 297 -20.03 -0.86 20.54
C TYR A 297 -21.34 -0.67 21.31
N ALA A 298 -21.32 0.09 22.41
CA ALA A 298 -22.52 0.40 23.19
C ALA A 298 -23.54 1.24 22.41
N ARG A 299 -23.10 2.05 21.44
CA ARG A 299 -23.96 2.82 20.51
C ARG A 299 -24.51 1.97 19.36
N GLY A 300 -24.13 0.70 19.24
CA GLY A 300 -24.47 -0.14 18.09
C GLY A 300 -23.71 0.22 16.80
N GLN A 301 -22.66 1.04 16.89
CA GLN A 301 -21.88 1.55 15.75
C GLN A 301 -20.50 0.89 15.62
N ALA A 302 -20.24 -0.14 16.43
CA ALA A 302 -19.13 -1.06 16.25
C ALA A 302 -19.56 -2.49 16.54
N ALA A 303 -18.89 -3.45 15.90
CA ALA A 303 -19.07 -4.87 16.07
C ALA A 303 -17.76 -5.62 15.82
N PHE A 304 -17.78 -6.93 16.09
CA PHE A 304 -16.66 -7.82 15.77
C PHE A 304 -17.08 -8.86 14.76
N VAL A 305 -16.15 -9.28 13.91
CA VAL A 305 -16.28 -10.41 12.98
C VAL A 305 -15.28 -11.45 13.42
N SER A 306 -15.76 -12.60 13.89
CA SER A 306 -14.91 -13.62 14.50
C SER A 306 -14.57 -14.77 13.57
N ASN A 307 -13.47 -15.46 13.88
CA ASN A 307 -13.03 -16.71 13.25
C ASN A 307 -12.93 -16.61 11.72
N VAL A 308 -12.41 -15.47 11.26
CA VAL A 308 -12.29 -15.11 9.84
C VAL A 308 -10.85 -15.23 9.37
N GLY A 309 -10.68 -15.59 8.11
CA GLY A 309 -9.38 -15.60 7.43
C GLY A 309 -9.52 -16.01 5.97
N SER A 310 -8.39 -16.08 5.27
CA SER A 310 -8.34 -16.53 3.88
C SER A 310 -8.80 -17.99 3.79
N LEU A 311 -9.80 -18.26 2.96
CA LEU A 311 -10.28 -19.62 2.66
C LEU A 311 -10.63 -19.71 1.17
N VAL A 312 -10.41 -20.89 0.59
CA VAL A 312 -10.87 -21.19 -0.77
C VAL A 312 -12.28 -21.75 -0.74
N GLU A 313 -12.56 -22.63 0.23
CA GLU A 313 -13.83 -23.30 0.45
C GLU A 313 -13.96 -23.73 1.91
N PRO A 314 -15.19 -23.99 2.41
CA PRO A 314 -15.41 -24.48 3.76
C PRO A 314 -14.52 -25.70 4.07
N THR A 315 -13.69 -25.58 5.11
CA THR A 315 -12.70 -26.60 5.44
C THR A 315 -12.82 -27.00 6.91
N SER A 316 -12.61 -28.29 7.20
CA SER A 316 -12.45 -28.84 8.55
C SER A 316 -11.02 -29.29 8.76
N ARG A 317 -10.58 -29.48 10.01
CA ARG A 317 -9.23 -30.01 10.29
C ARG A 317 -8.98 -31.36 9.65
N SER A 318 -9.98 -32.23 9.57
CA SER A 318 -9.83 -33.53 8.88
C SER A 318 -9.57 -33.33 7.38
N MET A 319 -10.38 -32.49 6.72
CA MET A 319 -10.21 -32.18 5.29
C MET A 319 -8.87 -31.48 5.03
N PHE A 320 -8.49 -30.55 5.93
CA PHE A 320 -7.20 -29.87 5.91
C PHE A 320 -6.05 -30.81 6.21
N ASN A 321 -6.16 -31.90 6.96
CA ASN A 321 -5.03 -32.81 7.16
C ASN A 321 -4.91 -33.80 5.99
N GLN A 322 -6.05 -34.22 5.44
CA GLN A 322 -6.12 -35.22 4.37
C GLN A 322 -6.01 -34.64 2.95
N ARG A 323 -5.80 -33.33 2.79
CA ARG A 323 -5.72 -32.64 1.47
C ARG A 323 -7.00 -32.85 0.63
N GLN A 324 -8.17 -32.83 1.28
CA GLN A 324 -9.47 -33.03 0.61
C GLN A 324 -10.10 -31.73 0.09
N THR A 325 -9.64 -30.58 0.57
CA THR A 325 -10.04 -29.26 0.07
C THR A 325 -8.84 -28.52 -0.50
N GLN A 326 -9.11 -27.61 -1.44
CA GLN A 326 -8.11 -26.68 -1.95
C GLN A 326 -7.67 -25.74 -0.83
N ARG A 327 -6.36 -25.59 -0.66
CA ARG A 327 -5.76 -24.75 0.37
C ARG A 327 -5.24 -23.46 -0.23
N CYS A 328 -5.08 -22.47 0.64
CA CYS A 328 -4.29 -21.30 0.29
C CYS A 328 -2.83 -21.70 0.05
N TYR A 329 -2.23 -21.09 -0.96
CA TYR A 329 -0.81 -21.19 -1.26
C TYR A 329 0.03 -20.54 -0.16
N ASN A 330 1.18 -21.14 0.17
CA ASN A 330 2.16 -20.65 1.16
C ASN A 330 1.51 -20.03 2.40
N LEU A 331 0.71 -20.82 3.11
CA LEU A 331 0.17 -20.40 4.41
C LEU A 331 1.31 -19.94 5.32
N PHE A 332 1.04 -18.88 6.09
CA PHE A 332 1.98 -18.25 7.03
C PHE A 332 3.11 -17.42 6.40
N SER A 333 3.17 -17.26 5.08
CA SER A 333 4.05 -16.29 4.40
C SER A 333 3.40 -14.90 4.40
N HIS A 334 4.06 -13.88 4.94
CA HIS A 334 3.51 -12.50 4.95
C HIS A 334 3.15 -12.03 3.54
N ARG A 335 4.03 -12.24 2.57
CA ARG A 335 3.82 -11.78 1.19
C ARG A 335 2.60 -12.47 0.57
N ASP A 336 2.56 -13.79 0.65
CA ASP A 336 1.51 -14.58 -0.02
C ASP A 336 0.16 -14.38 0.67
N GLN A 337 0.15 -14.32 2.01
CA GLN A 337 -1.08 -14.13 2.77
C GLN A 337 -1.58 -12.67 2.75
N THR A 338 -0.71 -11.68 2.57
CA THR A 338 -1.13 -10.29 2.29
C THR A 338 -1.86 -10.23 0.96
N ASN A 339 -1.30 -10.86 -0.09
CA ASN A 339 -1.99 -10.95 -1.38
C ASN A 339 -3.30 -11.73 -1.26
N ALA A 340 -3.29 -12.85 -0.54
CA ALA A 340 -4.48 -13.67 -0.31
C ALA A 340 -5.64 -12.88 0.30
N ALA A 341 -5.38 -12.16 1.39
CA ALA A 341 -6.38 -11.33 2.06
C ALA A 341 -6.90 -10.23 1.12
N GLN A 342 -6.00 -9.45 0.53
CA GLN A 342 -6.39 -8.31 -0.29
C GLN A 342 -7.09 -8.68 -1.62
N THR A 343 -6.88 -9.90 -2.13
CA THR A 343 -7.44 -10.35 -3.41
C THR A 343 -8.60 -11.32 -3.27
N LEU A 344 -8.74 -11.97 -2.09
CA LEU A 344 -9.65 -13.10 -1.85
C LEU A 344 -9.38 -14.29 -2.77
N ARG A 345 -8.14 -14.43 -3.26
CA ARG A 345 -7.71 -15.54 -4.13
C ARG A 345 -6.46 -16.20 -3.57
N CYS A 346 -6.60 -16.74 -2.36
CA CYS A 346 -5.47 -17.32 -1.64
C CYS A 346 -4.90 -18.59 -2.31
N GLN A 347 -5.65 -19.22 -3.22
CA GLN A 347 -5.23 -20.38 -3.99
C GLN A 347 -4.37 -20.04 -5.22
N ASP A 348 -4.32 -18.78 -5.63
CA ASP A 348 -3.56 -18.37 -6.81
C ASP A 348 -2.12 -18.05 -6.43
N GLU A 349 -1.18 -18.42 -7.29
CA GLU A 349 0.23 -18.09 -7.12
C GLU A 349 0.54 -16.66 -7.61
N GLY A 350 1.34 -15.93 -6.85
CA GLY A 350 1.89 -14.64 -7.27
C GLY A 350 0.99 -13.41 -7.06
N VAL A 351 1.37 -12.31 -7.70
CA VAL A 351 0.84 -10.94 -7.45
C VAL A 351 -0.16 -10.45 -8.52
N ALA A 352 -0.61 -11.35 -9.41
CA ALA A 352 -1.37 -10.94 -10.60
C ALA A 352 -2.87 -10.67 -10.34
N ALA A 353 -3.41 -11.06 -9.19
CA ALA A 353 -4.81 -10.84 -8.87
C ALA A 353 -5.07 -9.38 -8.45
N ARG A 354 -6.11 -8.77 -9.05
CA ARG A 354 -6.63 -7.45 -8.64
C ARG A 354 -7.26 -7.53 -7.27
N GLY A 355 -7.19 -6.46 -6.48
CA GLY A 355 -7.75 -6.43 -5.13
C GLY A 355 -9.28 -6.43 -5.12
N PHE A 356 -9.89 -7.00 -4.08
CA PHE A 356 -11.35 -7.10 -4.04
C PHE A 356 -12.04 -5.75 -3.88
N GLY A 357 -11.44 -4.77 -3.18
CA GLY A 357 -11.97 -3.41 -3.10
C GLY A 357 -12.07 -2.74 -4.48
N GLY A 358 -11.02 -2.88 -5.28
CA GLY A 358 -11.03 -2.42 -6.67
C GLY A 358 -12.04 -3.15 -7.56
N ARG A 359 -12.19 -4.48 -7.42
CA ARG A 359 -13.21 -5.25 -8.14
C ARG A 359 -14.65 -4.89 -7.73
N VAL A 360 -14.88 -4.51 -6.47
CA VAL A 360 -16.15 -3.94 -6.04
C VAL A 360 -16.39 -2.61 -6.75
N GLY A 361 -15.36 -1.75 -6.87
CA GLY A 361 -15.42 -0.53 -7.69
C GLY A 361 -15.74 -0.78 -9.17
N ASP A 362 -15.19 -1.85 -9.76
CA ASP A 362 -15.48 -2.26 -11.14
C ASP A 362 -16.95 -2.66 -11.30
N ALA A 363 -17.45 -3.47 -10.38
CA ALA A 363 -18.84 -3.90 -10.38
C ALA A 363 -19.78 -2.69 -10.28
N LEU A 364 -19.54 -1.80 -9.31
CA LEU A 364 -20.37 -0.60 -9.11
C LEU A 364 -20.39 0.33 -10.34
N SER A 365 -19.26 0.50 -11.04
CA SER A 365 -19.18 1.37 -12.21
C SER A 365 -19.79 0.76 -13.48
N THR A 366 -19.87 -0.58 -13.56
CA THR A 366 -20.43 -1.31 -14.71
C THR A 366 -21.83 -1.89 -14.47
N GLY A 367 -22.34 -1.82 -13.23
CA GLY A 367 -23.66 -2.31 -12.84
C GLY A 367 -24.79 -1.44 -13.37
N GLU A 368 -26.03 -1.77 -13.01
CA GLU A 368 -27.23 -1.06 -13.48
C GLU A 368 -27.20 0.43 -13.13
N SER A 369 -26.67 0.73 -11.94
CA SER A 369 -26.57 2.09 -11.42
C SER A 369 -25.38 2.88 -11.95
N GLN A 370 -24.34 2.22 -12.48
CA GLN A 370 -23.12 2.87 -12.99
C GLN A 370 -22.57 3.95 -12.05
N PHE A 371 -22.32 3.59 -10.80
CA PHE A 371 -21.87 4.56 -9.80
C PHE A 371 -20.49 5.13 -10.14
N SER A 372 -20.30 6.42 -9.87
CA SER A 372 -19.00 7.08 -9.92
C SER A 372 -18.11 6.61 -8.76
N THR A 373 -17.08 5.82 -9.07
CA THR A 373 -16.22 5.17 -8.06
C THR A 373 -14.81 5.77 -7.99
N TYR A 374 -14.35 6.02 -6.76
CA TYR A 374 -12.98 6.45 -6.48
C TYR A 374 -12.34 5.49 -5.48
N SER A 375 -11.11 5.07 -5.76
CA SER A 375 -10.39 4.11 -4.94
C SER A 375 -9.02 4.67 -4.59
N TRP A 376 -8.72 4.71 -3.29
CA TRP A 376 -7.58 5.40 -2.71
C TRP A 376 -6.73 4.45 -1.87
N SER A 377 -5.42 4.64 -1.93
CA SER A 377 -4.45 4.04 -1.02
C SER A 377 -3.70 5.14 -0.29
N LEU A 378 -3.79 5.13 1.04
CA LEU A 378 -3.03 5.99 1.93
C LEU A 378 -1.72 5.32 2.37
N SER A 379 -1.43 4.13 1.82
CA SER A 379 -0.23 3.36 2.11
C SER A 379 0.29 2.67 0.85
N GLY A 380 1.08 3.41 0.07
CA GLY A 380 1.82 2.89 -1.07
C GLY A 380 0.96 2.18 -2.12
N THR A 381 1.51 1.12 -2.70
CA THR A 381 0.94 0.39 -3.84
C THR A 381 0.14 -0.86 -3.43
N ALA A 382 -0.63 -0.77 -2.34
CA ALA A 382 -1.50 -1.85 -1.88
C ALA A 382 -2.42 -2.39 -2.98
N VAL A 383 -2.62 -3.70 -3.02
CA VAL A 383 -3.36 -4.40 -4.08
C VAL A 383 -4.87 -4.22 -3.92
N TRP A 384 -5.37 -4.23 -2.67
CA TRP A 384 -6.79 -4.16 -2.34
C TRP A 384 -7.61 -3.10 -3.12
N PRO A 385 -7.19 -1.83 -3.22
CA PRO A 385 -7.96 -0.80 -3.92
C PRO A 385 -7.87 -0.85 -5.46
N GLU A 386 -7.02 -1.70 -6.05
CA GLU A 386 -6.78 -1.75 -7.49
C GLU A 386 -7.68 -2.81 -8.16
N GLY A 387 -8.53 -2.39 -9.10
CA GLY A 387 -9.41 -3.23 -9.91
C GLY A 387 -8.85 -3.49 -11.31
N PHE A 388 -9.68 -4.06 -12.19
CA PHE A 388 -9.39 -4.17 -13.61
C PHE A 388 -9.65 -2.85 -14.35
N GLN A 389 -10.66 -2.09 -13.92
CA GLN A 389 -11.02 -0.78 -14.48
C GLN A 389 -10.79 0.36 -13.48
N THR A 390 -11.15 0.10 -12.23
CA THR A 390 -10.97 0.97 -11.06
C THR A 390 -9.49 1.09 -10.77
N ARG A 391 -8.96 2.29 -10.95
CA ARG A 391 -7.55 2.58 -10.65
C ARG A 391 -7.39 3.06 -9.22
N ARG A 392 -6.43 2.48 -8.52
CA ARG A 392 -5.92 2.98 -7.25
C ARG A 392 -5.26 4.32 -7.45
N ARG A 393 -5.77 5.32 -6.75
CA ARG A 393 -5.13 6.61 -6.52
C ARG A 393 -4.32 6.52 -5.24
N ILE A 394 -3.10 7.04 -5.23
CA ILE A 394 -2.25 7.01 -4.04
C ILE A 394 -2.18 8.42 -3.48
N ALA A 395 -2.46 8.53 -2.19
CA ALA A 395 -2.32 9.76 -1.41
C ALA A 395 -1.35 9.50 -0.25
N SER A 396 -0.53 10.47 0.10
CA SER A 396 0.35 10.42 1.26
C SER A 396 -0.40 10.70 2.56
N ASP A 397 0.15 10.26 3.70
CA ASP A 397 -0.28 10.71 5.03
C ASP A 397 0.27 12.11 5.39
N ALA A 398 1.04 12.74 4.50
CA ALA A 398 1.58 14.08 4.63
C ALA A 398 0.97 15.06 3.61
N ALA A 399 1.34 16.35 3.71
CA ALA A 399 0.96 17.33 2.69
C ALA A 399 1.56 16.97 1.34
N GLU A 400 0.75 17.03 0.29
CA GLU A 400 1.17 16.82 -1.09
C GLU A 400 1.48 18.19 -1.72
N PRO A 401 2.76 18.53 -1.99
CA PRO A 401 3.12 19.86 -2.47
C PRO A 401 2.74 20.12 -3.94
N GLY A 402 2.25 19.11 -4.67
CA GLY A 402 2.00 19.23 -6.10
C GLY A 402 3.27 19.26 -6.93
N PHE A 403 3.12 19.28 -8.25
CA PHE A 403 4.22 19.69 -9.12
C PHE A 403 4.30 21.22 -9.09
N LEU A 404 5.40 21.76 -8.53
CA LEU A 404 5.51 23.20 -8.22
C LEU A 404 5.34 24.10 -9.46
N GLU A 405 5.67 23.58 -10.64
CA GLU A 405 5.56 24.29 -11.92
C GLU A 405 4.39 23.79 -12.77
N TYR A 406 3.41 23.10 -12.19
CA TYR A 406 2.30 22.49 -12.93
C TYR A 406 1.61 23.47 -13.87
N GLU A 407 1.26 24.68 -13.40
CA GLU A 407 0.58 25.68 -14.22
C GLU A 407 1.37 26.11 -15.47
N ALA A 408 2.70 26.18 -15.36
CA ALA A 408 3.57 26.52 -16.49
C ALA A 408 3.66 25.36 -17.50
N TRP A 409 3.61 24.11 -17.01
CA TRP A 409 3.85 22.91 -17.81
C TRP A 409 2.59 22.14 -18.20
N ARG A 410 1.39 22.49 -17.70
CA ARG A 410 0.17 21.69 -17.84
C ARG A 410 -0.15 21.31 -19.30
N GLU A 411 0.03 22.25 -20.24
CA GLU A 411 -0.22 22.01 -21.67
C GLU A 411 0.83 21.08 -22.29
N VAL A 412 2.09 21.22 -21.88
CA VAL A 412 3.18 20.34 -22.33
C VAL A 412 2.98 18.94 -21.76
N ILE A 413 2.70 18.82 -20.47
CA ILE A 413 2.41 17.55 -19.79
C ILE A 413 1.23 16.85 -20.48
N ALA A 414 0.11 17.54 -20.70
CA ALA A 414 -1.05 16.99 -21.39
C ALA A 414 -0.71 16.51 -22.81
N ASN A 415 0.15 17.24 -23.52
CA ASN A 415 0.55 16.87 -24.88
C ASN A 415 1.56 15.71 -24.94
N ILE A 416 2.50 15.63 -24.00
CA ILE A 416 3.47 14.53 -23.90
C ILE A 416 2.75 13.25 -23.50
N THR A 417 1.96 13.32 -22.42
CA THR A 417 1.30 12.14 -21.84
C THR A 417 0.07 11.67 -22.62
N GLY A 418 -0.51 12.53 -23.46
CA GLY A 418 -1.59 12.15 -24.36
C GLY A 418 -1.16 11.28 -25.55
N GLN A 419 0.14 11.11 -25.80
CA GLN A 419 0.67 10.32 -26.92
C GLN A 419 0.65 8.82 -26.58
N ARG A 420 -0.01 7.99 -27.41
CA ARG A 420 0.10 6.53 -27.32
C ARG A 420 1.38 6.03 -27.96
N HIS A 421 1.90 4.93 -27.43
CA HIS A 421 3.15 4.32 -27.86
C HIS A 421 2.96 2.83 -28.15
N GLY A 422 3.54 2.34 -29.24
CA GLY A 422 3.60 0.92 -29.56
C GLY A 422 4.60 0.16 -28.68
N ASN A 423 5.56 0.86 -28.06
CA ASN A 423 6.42 0.29 -27.03
C ASN A 423 5.69 0.30 -25.69
N ILE A 424 5.53 -0.88 -25.10
CA ILE A 424 4.79 -1.08 -23.86
C ILE A 424 5.34 -0.26 -22.69
N TYR A 425 6.66 -0.05 -22.62
CA TYR A 425 7.29 0.69 -21.52
C TYR A 425 7.05 2.19 -21.69
N ALA A 426 7.13 2.69 -22.92
CA ALA A 426 6.81 4.08 -23.24
C ALA A 426 5.32 4.40 -23.01
N ASP A 427 4.42 3.48 -23.38
CA ASP A 427 2.97 3.63 -23.17
C ASP A 427 2.63 3.59 -21.67
N ALA A 428 3.23 2.64 -20.93
CA ALA A 428 3.06 2.52 -19.49
C ALA A 428 3.59 3.76 -18.74
N PHE A 429 4.77 4.26 -19.11
CA PHE A 429 5.33 5.49 -18.53
C PHE A 429 4.40 6.68 -18.78
N ALA A 430 3.96 6.91 -20.03
CA ALA A 430 3.09 8.03 -20.37
C ALA A 430 1.75 7.96 -19.61
N GLY A 431 1.18 6.75 -19.48
CA GLY A 431 -0.03 6.51 -18.69
C GLY A 431 0.15 6.76 -17.20
N ASN A 432 1.25 6.28 -16.60
CA ASN A 432 1.55 6.45 -15.18
C ASN A 432 1.89 7.91 -14.84
N PHE A 433 2.64 8.61 -15.69
CA PHE A 433 2.89 10.05 -15.56
C PHE A 433 1.56 10.79 -15.52
N ARG A 434 0.72 10.61 -16.54
CA ARG A 434 -0.59 11.26 -16.63
C ARG A 434 -1.42 11.05 -15.37
N SER A 435 -1.57 9.78 -14.98
CA SER A 435 -2.36 9.39 -13.81
C SER A 435 -1.81 9.98 -12.51
N SER A 436 -0.48 10.08 -12.39
CA SER A 436 0.19 10.62 -11.21
C SER A 436 -0.07 12.11 -11.05
N ILE A 437 0.06 12.87 -12.14
CA ILE A 437 -0.22 14.32 -12.14
C ILE A 437 -1.69 14.59 -11.90
N GLU A 438 -2.58 13.89 -12.60
CA GLU A 438 -4.03 14.04 -12.41
C GLU A 438 -4.43 13.77 -10.95
N THR A 439 -3.86 12.72 -10.34
CA THR A 439 -4.12 12.38 -8.93
C THR A 439 -3.61 13.45 -7.98
N ILE A 440 -2.34 13.87 -8.11
CA ILE A 440 -1.73 14.82 -7.18
C ILE A 440 -2.35 16.20 -7.30
N GLU A 441 -2.59 16.70 -8.50
CA GLU A 441 -3.18 18.04 -8.65
C GLU A 441 -4.64 18.07 -8.18
N THR A 442 -5.37 16.96 -8.33
CA THR A 442 -6.69 16.81 -7.68
C THR A 442 -6.55 16.84 -6.16
N LEU A 443 -5.57 16.12 -5.59
CA LEU A 443 -5.32 16.10 -4.15
C LEU A 443 -4.88 17.46 -3.62
N VAL A 444 -4.05 18.22 -4.34
CA VAL A 444 -3.61 19.55 -3.92
C VAL A 444 -4.82 20.48 -3.72
N GLU A 445 -5.77 20.46 -4.65
CA GLU A 445 -6.97 21.29 -4.53
C GLU A 445 -7.89 20.79 -3.40
N VAL A 446 -8.14 19.47 -3.34
CA VAL A 446 -8.98 18.84 -2.31
C VAL A 446 -8.41 19.01 -0.90
N LEU A 447 -7.08 18.98 -0.76
CA LEU A 447 -6.39 19.00 0.52
C LEU A 447 -5.87 20.39 0.90
N LYS A 448 -6.26 21.44 0.17
CA LYS A 448 -5.81 22.81 0.41
C LYS A 448 -6.17 23.31 1.81
N ASP A 449 -7.40 23.10 2.23
CA ASP A 449 -7.90 23.51 3.55
C ASP A 449 -7.70 22.38 4.58
N ASP A 450 -7.39 22.75 5.82
CA ASP A 450 -7.16 21.80 6.91
C ASP A 450 -8.42 21.62 7.78
N ILE A 451 -8.52 20.51 8.54
CA ILE A 451 -9.63 20.26 9.47
C ILE A 451 -9.24 20.74 10.87
N PRO A 452 -9.74 21.90 11.34
CA PRO A 452 -9.26 22.49 12.59
C PRO A 452 -9.54 21.57 13.80
N GLY A 453 -8.49 21.34 14.61
CA GLY A 453 -8.61 20.54 15.83
C GLY A 453 -8.54 19.03 15.62
N TYR A 454 -8.37 18.55 14.39
CA TYR A 454 -8.12 17.14 14.13
C TYR A 454 -6.69 16.76 14.52
N SER A 455 -6.51 15.76 15.38
CA SER A 455 -5.19 15.33 15.84
C SER A 455 -4.47 14.51 14.76
N THR A 456 -3.21 14.85 14.48
CA THR A 456 -2.35 14.20 13.46
C THR A 456 -1.06 13.62 14.06
N SER A 457 -1.10 13.25 15.34
CA SER A 457 0.10 12.89 16.12
C SER A 457 0.71 11.52 15.76
N SER A 458 -0.06 10.62 15.18
CA SER A 458 0.40 9.32 14.68
C SER A 458 0.17 9.17 13.17
N SER A 459 0.82 8.18 12.55
CA SER A 459 0.61 7.90 11.11
C SER A 459 -0.82 7.49 10.82
N LEU A 460 -1.46 6.66 11.66
CA LEU A 460 -2.84 6.28 11.43
C LEU A 460 -3.80 7.47 11.56
N GLN A 461 -3.57 8.35 12.54
CA GLN A 461 -4.32 9.59 12.66
C GLN A 461 -4.18 10.48 11.41
N ARG A 462 -2.98 10.59 10.85
CA ARG A 462 -2.73 11.31 9.60
C ARG A 462 -3.42 10.68 8.39
N GLN A 463 -3.37 9.35 8.26
CA GLN A 463 -4.06 8.64 7.19
C GLN A 463 -5.59 8.89 7.26
N LEU A 464 -6.20 8.74 8.44
CA LEU A 464 -7.64 9.01 8.61
C LEU A 464 -8.01 10.49 8.46
N HIS A 465 -7.10 11.40 8.83
CA HIS A 465 -7.27 12.82 8.57
C HIS A 465 -7.35 13.11 7.06
N GLN A 466 -6.46 12.49 6.26
CA GLN A 466 -6.49 12.62 4.80
C GLN A 466 -7.77 12.01 4.20
N VAL A 467 -8.20 10.85 4.70
CA VAL A 467 -9.48 10.26 4.31
C VAL A 467 -10.62 11.24 4.58
N ALA A 468 -10.68 11.84 5.77
CA ALA A 468 -11.71 12.80 6.11
C ALA A 468 -11.75 14.03 5.18
N LYS A 469 -10.59 14.54 4.76
CA LYS A 469 -10.49 15.64 3.79
C LYS A 469 -10.94 15.23 2.39
N ILE A 470 -10.55 14.04 1.93
CA ILE A 470 -11.01 13.51 0.64
C ILE A 470 -12.52 13.33 0.65
N MET A 471 -13.08 12.71 1.70
CA MET A 471 -14.52 12.52 1.86
C MET A 471 -15.27 13.85 1.85
N LEU A 472 -14.76 14.90 2.50
CA LEU A 472 -15.40 16.23 2.51
C LEU A 472 -15.64 16.80 1.11
N SER A 473 -14.70 16.55 0.17
CA SER A 473 -14.79 17.02 -1.22
C SER A 473 -15.60 16.11 -2.16
N HIS A 474 -16.22 15.03 -1.65
CA HIS A 474 -16.85 14.01 -2.50
C HIS A 474 -17.88 14.59 -3.48
N SER A 475 -18.67 15.57 -3.04
CA SER A 475 -19.71 16.21 -3.85
C SER A 475 -19.10 17.02 -5.01
N GLU A 476 -18.00 17.73 -4.78
CA GLU A 476 -17.29 18.52 -5.80
C GLU A 476 -16.62 17.61 -6.85
N ARG A 477 -16.13 16.45 -6.40
CA ARG A 477 -15.55 15.42 -7.26
C ARG A 477 -16.59 14.55 -7.98
N GLY A 478 -17.88 14.66 -7.63
CA GLY A 478 -18.91 13.75 -8.13
C GLY A 478 -18.69 12.29 -7.70
N ALA A 479 -18.02 12.07 -6.57
CA ALA A 479 -17.74 10.74 -6.04
C ALA A 479 -18.96 10.19 -5.29
N GLU A 480 -19.45 9.02 -5.72
CA GLU A 480 -20.62 8.36 -5.12
C GLU A 480 -20.22 7.17 -4.25
N ARG A 481 -19.17 6.46 -4.64
CA ARG A 481 -18.66 5.28 -3.92
C ARG A 481 -17.16 5.39 -3.76
N GLU A 482 -16.69 5.36 -2.52
CA GLU A 482 -15.26 5.48 -2.23
C GLU A 482 -14.69 4.31 -1.44
N PHE A 483 -13.45 3.97 -1.78
CA PHE A 483 -12.68 2.93 -1.13
C PHE A 483 -11.37 3.52 -0.64
N PHE A 484 -11.03 3.28 0.62
CA PHE A 484 -9.81 3.81 1.23
C PHE A 484 -9.02 2.67 1.87
N PHE A 485 -7.81 2.42 1.38
CA PHE A 485 -6.86 1.51 1.99
C PHE A 485 -5.94 2.27 2.93
N LEU A 486 -5.91 1.84 4.19
CA LEU A 486 -4.99 2.31 5.22
C LEU A 486 -4.17 1.13 5.72
N GLN A 487 -2.96 1.41 6.20
CA GLN A 487 -2.13 0.39 6.79
C GLN A 487 -1.56 0.85 8.13
N LYS A 488 -1.60 -0.07 9.09
CA LYS A 488 -0.88 0.06 10.36
C LYS A 488 -0.02 -1.18 10.56
N GLY A 489 1.30 -0.99 10.57
CA GLY A 489 2.27 -2.03 10.89
C GLY A 489 2.48 -2.24 12.39
N GLY A 490 3.44 -3.10 12.71
CA GLY A 490 3.82 -3.41 14.10
C GLY A 490 3.02 -4.55 14.73
N TRP A 491 2.41 -5.42 13.90
CA TRP A 491 1.65 -6.57 14.36
C TRP A 491 2.44 -7.88 14.39
N ASP A 492 3.63 -7.90 13.79
CA ASP A 492 4.53 -9.05 13.77
C ASP A 492 5.26 -9.24 15.12
N THR A 493 4.49 -9.57 16.15
CA THR A 493 4.92 -9.54 17.55
C THR A 493 5.45 -10.89 18.02
N HIS A 494 6.70 -11.21 17.69
CA HIS A 494 7.41 -12.40 18.21
C HIS A 494 8.04 -12.18 19.59
N SER A 495 7.95 -10.96 20.13
CA SER A 495 8.33 -10.63 21.50
C SER A 495 7.56 -9.40 21.97
N ASN A 496 7.54 -9.16 23.29
CA ASN A 496 6.89 -8.00 23.93
C ASN A 496 5.42 -7.78 23.51
N MET A 497 4.73 -8.86 23.12
CA MET A 497 3.48 -8.82 22.37
C MET A 497 2.38 -8.04 23.10
N LYS A 498 2.17 -8.27 24.39
CA LYS A 498 1.17 -7.52 25.20
C LYS A 498 1.37 -6.00 25.09
N SER A 499 2.61 -5.53 25.20
CA SER A 499 2.91 -4.10 25.18
C SER A 499 2.77 -3.50 23.77
N SER A 500 3.24 -4.19 22.73
CA SER A 500 3.15 -3.76 21.33
C SER A 500 1.69 -3.70 20.88
N VAL A 501 0.91 -4.74 21.15
CA VAL A 501 -0.53 -4.81 20.84
C VAL A 501 -1.30 -3.72 21.58
N ALA A 502 -1.06 -3.54 22.89
CA ALA A 502 -1.72 -2.48 23.66
C ALA A 502 -1.43 -1.07 23.12
N ASN A 503 -0.21 -0.80 22.63
CA ASN A 503 0.14 0.47 22.00
C ASN A 503 -0.55 0.65 20.65
N ASN A 504 -0.61 -0.40 19.83
CA ASN A 504 -1.33 -0.36 18.56
C ASN A 504 -2.83 -0.14 18.76
N PHE A 505 -3.45 -0.81 19.73
CA PHE A 505 -4.85 -0.60 20.08
C PHE A 505 -5.11 0.84 20.55
N ARG A 506 -4.23 1.42 21.37
CA ARG A 506 -4.38 2.80 21.84
C ARG A 506 -4.25 3.83 20.71
N ASP A 507 -3.41 3.55 19.73
CA ASP A 507 -3.27 4.35 18.52
C ASP A 507 -4.53 4.26 17.64
N ILE A 508 -5.06 3.04 17.42
CA ILE A 508 -6.32 2.82 16.70
C ILE A 508 -7.49 3.51 17.41
N ASP A 509 -7.64 3.35 18.73
CA ASP A 509 -8.75 3.94 19.50
C ASP A 509 -8.79 5.47 19.35
N ARG A 510 -7.64 6.14 19.46
CA ARG A 510 -7.52 7.60 19.28
C ARG A 510 -7.80 8.04 17.85
N ALA A 511 -7.35 7.26 16.87
CA ALA A 511 -7.56 7.56 15.48
C ALA A 511 -9.04 7.36 15.07
N LEU A 512 -9.69 6.31 15.58
CA LEU A 512 -11.13 6.08 15.45
C LEU A 512 -11.93 7.21 16.09
N GLN A 513 -11.53 7.69 17.27
CA GLN A 513 -12.19 8.81 17.92
C GLN A 513 -12.19 10.07 17.04
N GLY A 514 -11.01 10.52 16.62
CA GLY A 514 -10.90 11.72 15.78
C GLY A 514 -11.64 11.58 14.44
N PHE A 515 -11.55 10.40 13.82
CA PHE A 515 -12.23 10.13 12.56
C PHE A 515 -13.75 10.11 12.71
N THR A 516 -14.27 9.43 13.73
CA THR A 516 -15.72 9.36 13.99
C THR A 516 -16.29 10.74 14.28
N GLU A 517 -15.65 11.50 15.18
CA GLU A 517 -16.07 12.87 15.51
C GLU A 517 -16.09 13.80 14.30
N GLU A 518 -15.14 13.64 13.37
CA GLU A 518 -15.12 14.41 12.13
C GLU A 518 -16.19 13.94 11.12
N MET A 519 -16.38 12.64 10.94
CA MET A 519 -17.45 12.13 10.07
C MET A 519 -18.85 12.51 10.57
N GLU A 520 -19.03 12.58 11.89
CA GLU A 520 -20.26 13.10 12.49
C GLU A 520 -20.42 14.60 12.21
N ARG A 521 -19.36 15.42 12.31
CA ARG A 521 -19.41 16.85 11.93
C ARG A 521 -19.72 17.08 10.46
N GLN A 522 -19.21 16.21 9.59
CA GLN A 522 -19.48 16.25 8.15
C GLN A 522 -20.87 15.70 7.79
N GLU A 523 -21.66 15.22 8.77
CA GLU A 523 -22.94 14.53 8.55
C GLU A 523 -22.80 13.29 7.63
N ASN A 524 -21.61 12.72 7.58
CA ASN A 524 -21.26 11.61 6.70
C ASN A 524 -21.14 10.26 7.42
N TRP A 525 -21.19 10.22 8.75
CA TRP A 525 -20.93 9.01 9.53
C TRP A 525 -21.83 7.81 9.17
N GLU A 526 -23.09 8.06 8.84
CA GLU A 526 -24.04 7.02 8.40
C GLU A 526 -23.68 6.41 7.03
N ASN A 527 -22.79 7.05 6.28
CA ASN A 527 -22.34 6.64 4.95
C ASN A 527 -20.96 5.99 4.96
N VAL A 528 -20.38 5.71 6.13
CA VAL A 528 -19.02 5.17 6.25
C VAL A 528 -19.02 3.85 7.01
N VAL A 529 -18.27 2.88 6.47
CA VAL A 529 -17.89 1.66 7.19
C VAL A 529 -16.37 1.48 7.17
N LEU A 530 -15.78 1.30 8.34
CA LEU A 530 -14.38 0.94 8.53
C LEU A 530 -14.31 -0.52 8.97
N ILE A 531 -13.46 -1.30 8.32
CA ILE A 531 -13.17 -2.68 8.70
C ILE A 531 -11.67 -2.90 8.84
N THR A 532 -11.26 -3.69 9.84
CA THR A 532 -9.89 -4.18 9.92
C THR A 532 -9.71 -5.50 9.20
N GLU A 533 -8.55 -5.71 8.60
CA GLU A 533 -8.12 -6.98 7.99
C GLU A 533 -6.65 -7.23 8.31
N SER A 534 -6.19 -8.48 8.28
CA SER A 534 -4.77 -8.84 8.40
C SER A 534 -4.50 -10.02 7.49
N GLU A 535 -3.24 -10.24 7.11
CA GLU A 535 -2.85 -11.40 6.30
C GLU A 535 -3.21 -12.73 6.98
N PHE A 536 -3.11 -12.80 8.30
CA PHE A 536 -3.48 -13.93 9.15
C PHE A 536 -3.56 -13.51 10.63
N GLY A 537 -4.12 -14.35 11.49
CA GLY A 537 -4.01 -14.20 12.95
C GLY A 537 -2.65 -14.65 13.52
N ARG A 538 -2.46 -14.55 14.83
CA ARG A 538 -1.30 -15.14 15.54
C ARG A 538 -1.64 -16.46 16.22
N THR A 539 -0.64 -17.28 16.50
CA THR A 539 -0.83 -18.48 17.33
C THR A 539 -1.41 -18.10 18.69
N LEU A 540 -2.29 -18.95 19.22
CA LEU A 540 -2.76 -18.79 20.60
C LEU A 540 -1.68 -19.13 21.62
N ASP A 541 -0.74 -20.03 21.28
CA ASP A 541 0.35 -20.38 22.16
C ASP A 541 1.43 -19.29 22.23
N SER A 542 2.15 -19.25 23.35
CA SER A 542 3.27 -18.33 23.55
C SER A 542 4.58 -18.95 23.08
N ASN A 543 5.47 -18.12 22.52
CA ASN A 543 6.86 -18.45 22.22
C ASN A 543 7.85 -17.78 23.20
N GLY A 544 7.39 -17.33 24.37
CA GLY A 544 8.23 -16.71 25.40
C GLY A 544 8.14 -15.18 25.41
N GLY A 545 6.92 -14.65 25.40
CA GLY A 545 6.63 -13.21 25.39
C GLY A 545 6.13 -12.68 24.04
N GLY A 546 6.03 -13.55 23.03
CA GLY A 546 5.33 -13.30 21.78
C GLY A 546 4.60 -14.54 21.28
N SER A 547 4.09 -14.44 20.05
CA SER A 547 3.38 -15.52 19.35
C SER A 547 3.98 -15.71 17.96
N ASP A 548 3.67 -16.84 17.30
CA ASP A 548 4.09 -17.11 15.92
C ASP A 548 2.94 -16.86 14.93
N HIS A 549 3.20 -17.09 13.64
CA HIS A 549 2.19 -16.93 12.59
C HIS A 549 1.04 -17.92 12.78
N GLY A 550 -0.17 -17.39 12.86
CA GLY A 550 -1.44 -18.11 13.00
C GLY A 550 -2.23 -18.12 11.69
N TYR A 551 -3.55 -18.27 11.77
CA TYR A 551 -4.39 -18.33 10.57
C TYR A 551 -5.70 -17.56 10.75
N ALA A 552 -6.66 -18.08 11.51
CA ALA A 552 -7.88 -17.35 11.84
C ALA A 552 -7.62 -16.18 12.80
N GLY A 553 -8.42 -15.13 12.67
CA GLY A 553 -8.42 -13.97 13.55
C GLY A 553 -9.83 -13.43 13.83
N ASN A 554 -9.87 -12.35 14.61
CA ASN A 554 -11.07 -11.57 14.92
C ASN A 554 -10.87 -10.12 14.47
N HIS A 555 -11.86 -9.51 13.86
CA HIS A 555 -11.70 -8.17 13.28
C HIS A 555 -12.79 -7.25 13.78
N LEU A 556 -12.48 -5.96 13.91
CA LEU A 556 -13.49 -4.95 14.24
C LEU A 556 -14.06 -4.35 12.95
N ILE A 557 -15.34 -4.00 13.03
CA ILE A 557 -16.04 -3.19 12.03
C ILE A 557 -16.74 -2.03 12.75
N VAL A 558 -16.67 -0.83 12.18
CA VAL A 558 -17.16 0.42 12.77
C VAL A 558 -17.84 1.26 11.71
N GLY A 559 -18.98 1.88 12.02
CA GLY A 559 -19.70 2.73 11.07
C GLY A 559 -21.05 3.18 11.62
N GLY A 560 -21.57 4.30 11.13
CA GLY A 560 -22.83 4.88 11.63
C GLY A 560 -24.04 3.99 11.36
N ALA A 561 -24.09 3.43 10.16
CA ALA A 561 -25.20 2.61 9.66
C ALA A 561 -25.17 1.13 10.10
N LEU A 562 -24.20 0.73 10.92
CA LEU A 562 -24.09 -0.66 11.36
C LEU A 562 -25.25 -1.04 12.30
N GLU A 563 -25.61 -2.32 12.24
CA GLU A 563 -26.43 -2.99 13.26
C GLU A 563 -25.49 -3.69 14.25
N GLY A 564 -24.68 -2.88 14.94
CA GLY A 564 -23.57 -3.37 15.77
C GLY A 564 -23.98 -3.83 17.17
N GLY A 565 -23.06 -3.65 18.12
CA GLY A 565 -23.24 -4.08 19.52
C GLY A 565 -23.29 -5.60 19.67
N ARG A 566 -22.64 -6.33 18.75
CA ARG A 566 -22.61 -7.79 18.72
C ARG A 566 -21.31 -8.33 18.11
N VAL A 567 -21.14 -9.63 18.24
CA VAL A 567 -20.12 -10.42 17.54
C VAL A 567 -20.82 -11.18 16.41
N PHE A 568 -20.47 -10.84 15.18
CA PHE A 568 -20.82 -11.57 13.96
C PHE A 568 -19.88 -12.76 13.77
N ASN A 569 -20.38 -13.75 13.01
CA ASN A 569 -19.78 -15.07 12.89
C ASN A 569 -19.68 -15.79 14.25
N ARG A 570 -19.39 -17.10 14.22
CA ARG A 570 -19.17 -17.85 15.45
C ARG A 570 -17.71 -17.68 15.90
N TYR A 571 -17.54 -17.25 17.15
CA TYR A 571 -16.26 -17.38 17.85
C TYR A 571 -15.91 -18.86 18.02
N PRO A 572 -14.62 -19.26 17.98
CA PRO A 572 -14.25 -20.66 18.13
C PRO A 572 -14.88 -21.31 19.36
N GLU A 573 -15.60 -22.43 19.17
CA GLU A 573 -16.26 -23.15 20.27
C GLU A 573 -15.26 -23.66 21.32
N SER A 574 -14.03 -23.97 20.88
CA SER A 574 -12.92 -24.36 21.73
C SER A 574 -11.60 -23.88 21.12
N VAL A 575 -10.73 -23.38 21.98
CA VAL A 575 -9.36 -22.97 21.65
C VAL A 575 -8.31 -23.93 22.22
N ALA A 576 -8.73 -24.95 22.96
CA ALA A 576 -7.85 -25.95 23.57
C ALA A 576 -6.97 -26.70 22.55
N PRO A 577 -5.82 -27.25 22.98
CA PRO A 577 -4.96 -28.06 22.12
C PRO A 577 -5.73 -29.25 21.53
N GLY A 578 -5.58 -29.45 20.22
CA GLY A 578 -6.23 -30.55 19.53
C GLY A 578 -7.74 -30.37 19.33
N SER A 579 -8.29 -29.17 19.56
CA SER A 579 -9.68 -28.85 19.21
C SER A 579 -9.97 -29.10 17.71
N PRO A 580 -11.24 -29.15 17.29
CA PRO A 580 -11.61 -29.44 15.90
C PRO A 580 -11.05 -28.47 14.86
N ARG A 581 -10.58 -27.28 15.27
CA ARG A 581 -10.00 -26.24 14.40
C ARG A 581 -8.50 -26.03 14.64
N ASP A 582 -7.89 -26.65 15.64
CA ASP A 582 -6.47 -26.49 15.94
C ASP A 582 -5.59 -27.26 14.94
N LEU A 583 -4.81 -26.54 14.13
CA LEU A 583 -3.81 -27.10 13.23
C LEU A 583 -2.45 -27.35 13.92
N GLY A 584 -2.40 -27.18 15.24
CA GLY A 584 -1.21 -27.32 16.06
C GLY A 584 -0.69 -25.96 16.51
N ARG A 585 -0.15 -25.90 17.74
CA ARG A 585 0.35 -24.67 18.37
C ARG A 585 -0.72 -23.57 18.48
N GLY A 586 -2.00 -23.92 18.50
CA GLY A 586 -3.07 -22.93 18.56
C GLY A 586 -3.22 -22.12 17.26
N ARG A 587 -2.78 -22.67 16.12
CA ARG A 587 -3.13 -22.16 14.79
C ARG A 587 -4.55 -22.58 14.46
N LEU A 588 -5.51 -21.70 14.70
CA LEU A 588 -6.90 -22.01 14.41
C LEU A 588 -7.20 -21.87 12.93
N LEU A 589 -7.70 -22.93 12.31
CA LEU A 589 -8.28 -22.92 10.97
C LEU A 589 -9.53 -22.02 10.96
N PRO A 590 -9.65 -21.03 10.05
CA PRO A 590 -10.85 -20.20 9.95
C PRO A 590 -12.10 -21.05 9.69
N GLU A 591 -13.20 -20.61 10.27
CA GLU A 591 -14.52 -21.13 9.92
C GLU A 591 -15.19 -20.31 8.84
N PHE A 592 -14.92 -19.00 8.83
CA PHE A 592 -15.54 -18.06 7.91
C PHE A 592 -14.49 -17.44 6.98
N PRO A 593 -14.83 -17.26 5.68
CA PRO A 593 -13.96 -16.58 4.75
C PRO A 593 -14.02 -15.06 4.94
N TRP A 594 -13.06 -14.31 4.39
CA TRP A 594 -13.14 -12.85 4.31
C TRP A 594 -14.38 -12.35 3.54
N GLU A 595 -14.87 -13.14 2.59
CA GLU A 595 -16.15 -12.93 1.91
C GLU A 595 -17.33 -12.80 2.89
N SER A 596 -17.23 -13.39 4.09
CA SER A 596 -18.29 -13.34 5.11
C SER A 596 -18.72 -11.92 5.44
N VAL A 597 -17.78 -10.97 5.42
CA VAL A 597 -18.01 -9.55 5.69
C VAL A 597 -17.83 -8.68 4.45
N ALA A 598 -16.98 -9.08 3.49
CA ALA A 598 -16.78 -8.29 2.28
C ALA A 598 -18.03 -8.27 1.36
N VAL A 599 -18.77 -9.38 1.26
CA VAL A 599 -19.98 -9.49 0.44
C VAL A 599 -21.12 -8.56 0.94
N PRO A 600 -21.51 -8.57 2.23
CA PRO A 600 -22.54 -7.65 2.70
C PRO A 600 -22.11 -6.18 2.61
N ILE A 601 -20.82 -5.85 2.78
CA ILE A 601 -20.32 -4.49 2.52
C ILE A 601 -20.51 -4.11 1.04
N ALA A 602 -20.17 -4.99 0.10
CA ALA A 602 -20.38 -4.74 -1.33
C ALA A 602 -21.87 -4.57 -1.69
N LYS A 603 -22.75 -5.36 -1.09
CA LYS A 603 -24.21 -5.20 -1.23
C LYS A 603 -24.67 -3.86 -0.66
N TRP A 604 -24.19 -3.45 0.51
CA TRP A 604 -24.50 -2.14 1.09
C TRP A 604 -23.99 -0.99 0.20
N MET A 605 -22.83 -1.16 -0.44
CA MET A 605 -22.34 -0.23 -1.47
C MET A 605 -23.21 -0.24 -2.74
N GLY A 606 -24.12 -1.20 -2.93
CA GLY A 606 -25.02 -1.25 -4.07
C GLY A 606 -24.50 -2.05 -5.26
N VAL A 607 -23.61 -3.03 -5.03
CA VAL A 607 -23.25 -4.01 -6.07
C VAL A 607 -24.46 -4.88 -6.37
N ASP A 608 -24.77 -5.03 -7.66
CA ASP A 608 -25.86 -5.86 -8.13
C ASP A 608 -25.59 -7.35 -7.85
N SER A 609 -26.64 -8.11 -7.53
CA SER A 609 -26.48 -9.53 -7.16
C SER A 609 -25.84 -10.37 -8.28
N GLU A 610 -26.09 -10.01 -9.54
CA GLU A 610 -25.52 -10.69 -10.71
C GLU A 610 -24.00 -10.51 -10.84
N GLN A 611 -23.45 -9.43 -10.27
CA GLN A 611 -22.01 -9.13 -10.34
C GLN A 611 -21.22 -9.82 -9.22
N LEU A 612 -21.87 -10.25 -8.12
CA LEU A 612 -21.20 -10.77 -6.94
C LEU A 612 -20.25 -11.94 -7.24
N THR A 613 -20.63 -12.87 -8.10
CA THR A 613 -19.77 -14.01 -8.46
C THR A 613 -18.49 -13.59 -9.19
N THR A 614 -18.56 -12.51 -10.00
CA THR A 614 -17.37 -11.97 -10.68
C THR A 614 -16.51 -11.13 -9.73
N THR A 615 -17.13 -10.43 -8.77
CA THR A 615 -16.44 -9.64 -7.75
C THR A 615 -15.74 -10.52 -6.71
N PHE A 616 -16.38 -11.63 -6.32
CA PHE A 616 -15.95 -12.58 -5.29
C PHE A 616 -15.83 -13.98 -5.89
N PRO A 617 -14.68 -14.34 -6.49
CA PRO A 617 -14.53 -15.57 -7.26
C PRO A 617 -14.81 -16.85 -6.46
N ASN A 618 -14.53 -16.86 -5.16
CA ASN A 618 -14.75 -18.04 -4.31
C ASN A 618 -16.18 -18.10 -3.73
N LEU A 619 -17.02 -17.08 -3.92
CA LEU A 619 -18.35 -17.00 -3.28
C LEU A 619 -19.23 -18.22 -3.54
N HIS A 620 -19.19 -18.76 -4.76
CA HIS A 620 -19.96 -19.95 -5.15
C HIS A 620 -19.58 -21.24 -4.39
N ARG A 621 -18.47 -21.24 -3.65
CA ARG A 621 -18.01 -22.37 -2.83
C ARG A 621 -18.50 -22.31 -1.39
N PHE A 622 -19.11 -21.19 -0.98
CA PHE A 622 -19.57 -20.97 0.38
C PHE A 622 -21.10 -21.00 0.44
N GLU A 623 -21.63 -21.70 1.44
CA GLU A 623 -23.06 -21.70 1.76
C GLU A 623 -23.48 -20.37 2.42
N ASP A 624 -24.78 -20.06 2.39
CA ASP A 624 -25.35 -18.83 2.98
C ASP A 624 -24.94 -18.61 4.43
N GLU A 625 -24.79 -19.68 5.23
CA GLU A 625 -24.37 -19.60 6.64
C GLU A 625 -22.95 -19.07 6.86
N HIS A 626 -22.11 -19.07 5.82
CA HIS A 626 -20.75 -18.51 5.87
C HIS A 626 -20.72 -17.01 5.58
N ILE A 627 -21.82 -16.43 5.11
CA ILE A 627 -21.90 -15.03 4.70
C ILE A 627 -22.85 -14.27 5.63
N ILE A 628 -22.37 -13.20 6.25
CA ILE A 628 -23.21 -12.37 7.11
C ILE A 628 -24.32 -11.73 6.23
N PRO A 629 -25.61 -11.88 6.60
CA PRO A 629 -26.67 -11.23 5.85
C PRO A 629 -26.54 -9.70 5.90
N VAL A 630 -26.73 -9.03 4.76
CA VAL A 630 -26.55 -7.56 4.66
C VAL A 630 -27.48 -6.80 5.61
N ASN A 631 -28.70 -7.30 5.82
CA ASN A 631 -29.69 -6.76 6.75
C ASN A 631 -29.44 -7.11 8.22
N GLU A 632 -28.47 -7.98 8.51
CA GLU A 632 -27.96 -8.19 9.86
C GLU A 632 -26.72 -7.34 10.14
N LEU A 633 -25.92 -7.01 9.11
CA LEU A 633 -24.74 -6.16 9.24
C LEU A 633 -25.09 -4.67 9.29
N PHE A 634 -26.06 -4.24 8.49
CA PHE A 634 -26.49 -2.84 8.36
C PHE A 634 -27.97 -2.66 8.67
N GLN A 635 -28.32 -1.49 9.19
CA GLN A 635 -29.69 -1.11 9.49
C GLN A 635 -30.55 -1.11 8.21
N THR A 636 -31.77 -1.65 8.26
CA THR A 636 -32.62 -1.75 7.07
C THR A 636 -33.00 -0.40 6.46
N SER A 637 -32.96 0.70 7.22
CA SER A 637 -33.25 2.05 6.73
C SER A 637 -32.18 2.61 5.78
N VAL A 638 -31.00 1.99 5.69
CA VAL A 638 -29.87 2.46 4.87
C VAL A 638 -29.52 1.51 3.70
N LEU A 639 -30.29 0.44 3.55
CA LEU A 639 -30.26 -0.51 2.42
C LEU A 639 -31.27 -0.08 1.38
#